data_AF-A0AAD5Y217-F1
#
_entry.id   AF-A0AAD5Y217-F1
#
_cell.length_a   1.000
_cell.length_b   1.000
_cell.length_c   1.000
_cell.angle_alpha   90.00
_cell.angle_beta   90.00
_cell.angle_gamma   90.00
#
_symmetry.space_group_name_H-M   'P 1'
#
loop_
_entity.id
_entity.type
_entity.pdbx_description
1 polymer ?
#
loop_
_entity_poly.entity_id
_entity_poly.type
_entity_poly.pdbx_seq_one_letter_code
_entity_poly.pdbx_strand_id
1 'polypeptide(L)'
;MSTFRFPFHALSAEDQSALLVELNESSLPQLYALYRPLNLAQDWFYIKVVEKMILQLKIEIDNSETIPITSHSNLTCNNLKFSDFKPLLIKIKDSNQALQLSVKLAEQFSNAVESINTYKLALNLAERALAKTNEQEEKLINQLENAIDIVQGLLWKKETEYQLLSNNCGDLMEFLTEPTNLITQFYLQKSELGLEEKEDFDLHGIVDEIAARYNLDVQHIRESLIKSWLMQNIEINENEKKKFLPSMQLQSQRSFIFESEKHIENRIIYLLKSQSTQKSTQLLMQVALSENSKVSKLARVRSLNILLRVSSFQEIAAVNKKFPGSTGVRNYLQQLLYLADFEELRIIQDRKDFVDCDKGALVRSLWINHGDEDQRVTHLICNICMDYEIYDQPLWEKCLLQLQNWESYEYLLCLLEHISSKSELSQLSCLPSIWNEVLLNSLLKLNHKNTDAFEQIIALIHKCPFVPELKIELFVEYFANIYNNVKFSNSKESYLMAIRGLSALSSPLIVNKIQQILSVLKTTELSDLLDLLFPERDSDNWLFDMSVSRNVVSNLILRKILSDKLYKNFLNSRHLQRIATFAIENQEFFSELLIDANNFDAKIAEELIFQYFKHHPEKLIEIKKTVGYSEDEELKDKSILLQVLQIITLFI
;
A
#
# COMPACT_ATOMS: atom_id res chain seq x y z
N MET A 1 53.27 -9.25 33.80
CA MET A 1 54.66 -8.79 33.97
C MET A 1 55.57 -9.81 33.29
N SER A 2 56.15 -9.45 32.15
CA SER A 2 57.19 -10.28 31.54
C SER A 2 58.47 -10.13 32.40
N THR A 3 59.12 -11.25 32.70
CA THR A 3 60.33 -11.32 33.53
C THR A 3 61.59 -11.01 32.73
N PHE A 4 61.59 -9.90 31.98
CA PHE A 4 62.77 -9.42 31.26
C PHE A 4 63.14 -8.02 31.74
N ARG A 5 64.30 -7.92 32.41
CA ARG A 5 64.90 -6.62 32.76
C ARG A 5 65.26 -5.89 31.48
N PHE A 6 64.57 -4.79 31.18
CA PHE A 6 64.90 -3.94 30.04
C PHE A 6 66.29 -3.30 30.22
N PRO A 7 67.18 -3.40 29.23
CA PRO A 7 68.46 -2.70 29.28
C PRO A 7 68.24 -1.19 29.24
N PHE A 8 68.87 -0.45 30.16
CA PHE A 8 68.72 1.01 30.32
C PHE A 8 69.03 1.79 29.04
N HIS A 9 69.89 1.25 28.17
CA HIS A 9 70.24 1.84 26.88
C HIS A 9 69.11 1.82 25.84
N ALA A 10 68.12 0.94 25.99
CA ALA A 10 66.91 0.88 25.15
C ALA A 10 65.80 1.85 25.63
N LEU A 11 66.06 2.63 26.69
CA LEU A 11 65.17 3.66 27.22
C LEU A 11 65.67 5.07 26.87
N SER A 12 66.65 5.22 25.97
CA SER A 12 67.13 6.53 25.54
C SER A 12 66.04 7.30 24.78
N ALA A 13 66.11 8.63 24.77
CA ALA A 13 65.10 9.50 24.16
C ALA A 13 64.86 9.24 22.66
N GLU A 14 65.80 8.58 21.98
CA GLU A 14 65.79 8.30 20.54
C GLU A 14 65.03 7.01 20.16
N ASP A 15 64.94 6.02 21.05
CA ASP A 15 64.32 4.71 20.77
C ASP A 15 63.23 4.36 21.81
N GLN A 16 62.05 4.97 21.66
CA GLN A 16 60.90 4.80 22.56
C GLN A 16 60.09 3.51 22.31
N SER A 17 60.53 2.68 21.35
CA SER A 17 59.87 1.45 20.91
C SER A 17 59.76 0.39 22.02
N ALA A 18 60.77 0.31 22.89
CA ALA A 18 60.81 -0.60 24.03
C ALA A 18 59.71 -0.31 25.07
N LEU A 19 59.38 0.97 25.29
CA LEU A 19 58.33 1.39 26.22
C LEU A 19 56.93 1.06 25.70
N LEU A 20 56.70 1.22 24.39
CA LEU A 20 55.40 0.97 23.75
C LEU A 20 54.94 -0.50 23.85
N VAL A 21 55.88 -1.44 23.90
CA VAL A 21 55.61 -2.88 24.04
C VAL A 21 54.97 -3.21 25.40
N GLU A 22 55.49 -2.64 26.48
CA GLU A 22 55.03 -2.89 27.86
C GLU A 22 53.95 -1.90 28.33
N LEU A 23 53.65 -0.85 27.56
CA LEU A 23 52.67 0.18 27.89
C LEU A 23 51.23 -0.33 27.69
N ASN A 24 50.54 -0.63 28.78
CA ASN A 24 49.15 -1.11 28.85
C ASN A 24 48.44 -0.40 30.03
N GLU A 25 47.11 -0.50 30.14
CA GLU A 25 46.33 0.17 31.21
C GLU A 25 46.84 -0.17 32.64
N SER A 26 47.24 -1.43 32.85
CA SER A 26 47.74 -1.93 34.13
C SER A 26 49.18 -1.52 34.47
N SER A 27 50.01 -1.21 33.47
CA SER A 27 51.40 -0.79 33.65
C SER A 27 51.57 0.74 33.66
N LEU A 28 50.56 1.49 33.21
CA LEU A 28 50.57 2.96 33.15
C LEU A 28 50.90 3.64 34.51
N PRO A 29 50.34 3.24 35.67
CA PRO A 29 50.68 3.87 36.95
C PRO A 29 52.16 3.70 37.36
N GLN A 30 52.78 2.59 36.96
CA GLN A 30 54.17 2.28 37.30
C GLN A 30 55.15 2.97 36.33
N LEU A 31 54.80 3.03 35.05
CA LEU A 31 55.63 3.63 34.00
C LEU A 31 55.50 5.16 33.95
N TYR A 32 54.40 5.72 34.46
CA TYR A 32 54.18 7.18 34.48
C TYR A 32 55.32 7.93 35.17
N ALA A 33 55.92 7.37 36.24
CA ALA A 33 57.02 7.99 36.97
C ALA A 33 58.27 8.25 36.09
N LEU A 34 58.38 7.58 34.94
CA LEU A 34 59.50 7.71 34.01
C LEU A 34 59.42 8.96 33.12
N TYR A 35 58.35 9.75 33.18
CA TYR A 35 58.22 10.97 32.38
C TYR A 35 59.32 12.01 32.67
N ARG A 36 59.70 12.19 33.94
CA ARG A 36 60.79 13.12 34.33
C ARG A 36 62.18 12.60 33.93
N PRO A 37 62.56 11.34 34.24
CA PRO A 37 63.86 10.80 33.83
C PRO A 37 64.12 10.81 32.33
N LEU A 38 63.06 10.66 31.51
CA LEU A 38 63.16 10.53 30.06
C LEU A 38 62.93 11.85 29.31
N ASN A 39 62.70 12.96 30.02
CA ASN A 39 62.37 14.27 29.45
C ASN A 39 61.18 14.22 28.46
N LEU A 40 60.17 13.40 28.76
CA LEU A 40 58.98 13.23 27.94
C LEU A 40 57.86 14.19 28.39
N ALA A 41 56.99 14.57 27.45
CA ALA A 41 55.80 15.36 27.77
C ALA A 41 54.90 14.60 28.77
N GLN A 42 54.31 15.32 29.73
CA GLN A 42 53.53 14.73 30.82
C GLN A 42 52.34 13.88 30.33
N ASP A 43 51.81 14.21 29.14
CA ASP A 43 50.67 13.54 28.53
C ASP A 43 51.06 12.37 27.62
N TRP A 44 52.35 12.21 27.28
CA TRP A 44 52.84 11.24 26.31
C TRP A 44 52.40 9.79 26.63
N PHE A 45 52.49 9.38 27.90
CA PHE A 45 52.08 8.05 28.34
C PHE A 45 50.58 7.79 28.17
N TYR A 46 49.74 8.79 28.47
CA TYR A 46 48.28 8.66 28.31
C TYR A 46 47.88 8.61 26.83
N ILE A 47 48.48 9.47 26.00
CA ILE A 47 48.24 9.51 24.55
C ILE A 47 48.60 8.18 23.90
N LYS A 48 49.78 7.62 24.21
CA LYS A 48 50.26 6.38 23.60
C LYS A 48 49.48 5.14 24.04
N VAL A 49 48.96 5.10 25.27
CA VAL A 49 48.03 4.03 25.68
C VAL A 49 46.73 4.12 24.88
N VAL A 50 46.14 5.31 24.76
CA VAL A 50 44.89 5.51 24.02
C VAL A 50 45.07 5.17 22.54
N GLU A 51 46.15 5.61 21.89
CA GLU A 51 46.45 5.26 20.48
C GLU A 51 46.59 3.74 20.28
N LYS A 52 47.26 3.04 21.20
CA LYS A 52 47.41 1.58 21.15
C LYS A 52 46.07 0.86 21.29
N MET A 53 45.20 1.33 22.18
CA MET A 53 43.85 0.80 22.37
C MET A 53 42.93 1.10 21.17
N ILE A 54 43.05 2.26 20.53
CA ILE A 54 42.34 2.58 19.28
C ILE A 54 42.75 1.62 18.14
N LEU A 55 44.05 1.31 18.03
CA LEU A 55 44.53 0.33 17.04
C LEU A 55 43.99 -1.07 17.30
N GLN A 56 43.87 -1.48 18.57
CA GLN A 56 43.25 -2.76 18.94
C GLN A 56 41.78 -2.81 18.53
N LEU A 57 41.01 -1.77 18.84
CA LEU A 57 39.61 -1.64 18.39
C LEU A 57 39.48 -1.76 16.86
N LYS A 58 40.36 -1.11 16.11
CA LYS A 58 40.34 -1.16 14.64
C LYS A 58 40.60 -2.56 14.09
N ILE A 59 41.60 -3.26 14.64
CA ILE A 59 41.93 -4.65 14.26
C ILE A 59 40.76 -5.61 14.60
N GLU A 60 40.06 -5.38 15.71
CA GLU A 60 38.92 -6.20 16.11
C GLU A 60 37.72 -6.04 15.16
N ILE A 61 37.45 -4.82 14.69
CA ILE A 61 36.39 -4.55 13.71
C ILE A 61 36.70 -5.21 12.36
N ASP A 62 37.92 -5.04 11.83
CA ASP A 62 38.33 -5.59 10.53
C ASP A 62 38.28 -7.14 10.51
N ASN A 63 38.55 -7.79 11.65
CA ASN A 63 38.47 -9.25 11.77
C ASN A 63 37.03 -9.77 11.94
N SER A 64 36.08 -8.94 12.37
CA SER A 64 34.69 -9.34 12.57
C SER A 64 33.88 -9.43 11.28
N GLU A 65 34.27 -8.71 10.23
CA GLU A 65 33.61 -8.76 8.90
C GLU A 65 33.97 -10.01 8.08
N THR A 66 34.95 -10.82 8.51
CA THR A 66 35.55 -11.88 7.67
C THR A 66 35.28 -13.32 8.10
N ILE A 67 34.47 -13.60 9.13
CA ILE A 67 34.32 -14.97 9.68
C ILE A 67 32.87 -15.47 9.60
N PRO A 68 32.57 -16.53 8.82
CA PRO A 68 31.33 -17.30 8.94
C PRO A 68 31.35 -18.06 10.27
N ILE A 69 30.23 -17.99 10.99
CA ILE A 69 29.99 -18.62 12.30
C ILE A 69 30.28 -20.12 12.23
N THR A 70 31.47 -20.56 12.65
CA THR A 70 31.67 -21.91 13.22
C THR A 70 32.99 -21.99 13.99
N SER A 71 32.90 -22.70 15.11
CA SER A 71 33.98 -23.27 15.94
C SER A 71 34.62 -22.38 17.02
N HIS A 72 34.35 -22.82 18.24
CA HIS A 72 34.89 -22.33 19.50
C HIS A 72 36.42 -22.43 19.56
N SER A 73 37.08 -21.30 19.78
CA SER A 73 38.34 -21.25 20.53
C SER A 73 38.36 -19.98 21.37
N ASN A 74 38.79 -20.12 22.62
CA ASN A 74 38.80 -19.08 23.65
C ASN A 74 39.74 -17.93 23.29
N LEU A 75 39.22 -16.93 22.59
CA LEU A 75 39.74 -15.57 22.61
C LEU A 75 38.82 -14.76 23.51
N THR A 76 39.33 -14.34 24.66
CA THR A 76 38.69 -13.34 25.52
C THR A 76 38.47 -12.08 24.70
N CYS A 77 37.27 -11.92 24.14
CA CYS A 77 36.83 -10.75 23.42
C CYS A 77 36.59 -9.65 24.46
N ASN A 78 37.59 -8.82 24.72
CA ASN A 78 37.39 -7.58 25.46
C ASN A 78 36.73 -6.59 24.51
N ASN A 79 35.39 -6.55 24.43
CA ASN A 79 34.70 -5.43 23.80
C ASN A 79 35.07 -4.16 24.59
N LEU A 80 36.10 -3.44 24.17
CA LEU A 80 36.55 -2.18 24.76
C LEU A 80 35.42 -1.16 24.62
N LYS A 81 34.98 -0.59 25.75
CA LYS A 81 33.84 0.36 25.79
C LYS A 81 34.33 1.77 26.08
N PHE A 82 33.48 2.77 25.81
CA PHE A 82 33.74 4.17 26.17
C PHE A 82 34.17 4.37 27.65
N SER A 83 33.69 3.53 28.57
CA SER A 83 34.07 3.57 29.99
C SER A 83 35.56 3.43 30.23
N ASP A 84 36.26 2.71 29.37
CA ASP A 84 37.65 2.31 29.56
C ASP A 84 38.59 3.44 29.12
N PHE A 85 38.16 4.23 28.12
CA PHE A 85 38.90 5.38 27.60
C PHE A 85 38.66 6.68 28.37
N LYS A 86 37.44 6.86 28.90
CA LYS A 86 37.03 8.06 29.65
C LYS A 86 38.03 8.51 30.74
N PRO A 87 38.53 7.64 31.64
CA PRO A 87 39.45 8.06 32.70
C PRO A 87 40.84 8.44 32.19
N LEU A 88 41.26 7.93 31.02
CA LEU A 88 42.55 8.24 30.40
C LEU A 88 42.51 9.59 29.68
N LEU A 89 41.44 9.84 28.92
CA LEU A 89 41.24 11.09 28.17
C LEU A 89 41.12 12.32 29.09
N ILE A 90 40.45 12.19 30.24
CA ILE A 90 40.29 13.29 31.23
C ILE A 90 41.62 13.68 31.89
N LYS A 91 42.61 12.78 31.94
CA LYS A 91 43.90 13.01 32.60
C LYS A 91 44.93 13.74 31.73
N ILE A 92 44.67 13.90 30.42
CA ILE A 92 45.52 14.64 29.49
C ILE A 92 45.37 16.15 29.77
N LYS A 93 46.49 16.86 29.95
CA LYS A 93 46.50 18.29 30.25
C LYS A 93 46.35 19.16 29.00
N ASP A 94 46.94 18.75 27.88
CA ASP A 94 46.79 19.42 26.59
C ASP A 94 45.39 19.19 26.02
N SER A 95 44.58 20.25 26.05
CA SER A 95 43.18 20.20 25.65
C SER A 95 42.99 19.95 24.15
N ASN A 96 43.92 20.41 23.29
CA ASN A 96 43.84 20.21 21.84
C ASN A 96 44.17 18.76 21.46
N GLN A 97 45.18 18.16 22.11
CA GLN A 97 45.54 16.76 21.88
C GLN A 97 44.47 15.80 22.43
N ALA A 98 43.91 16.09 23.60
CA ALA A 98 42.80 15.33 24.17
C ALA A 98 41.56 15.35 23.25
N LEU A 99 41.27 16.52 22.66
CA LEU A 99 40.16 16.69 21.71
C LEU A 99 40.37 15.88 20.42
N GLN A 100 41.54 16.01 19.78
CA GLN A 100 41.85 15.26 18.57
C GLN A 100 41.82 13.75 18.78
N LEU A 101 42.33 13.26 19.91
CA LEU A 101 42.27 11.83 20.26
C LEU A 101 40.85 11.36 20.52
N SER A 102 40.03 12.20 21.16
CA SER A 102 38.61 11.88 21.41
C SER A 102 37.80 11.81 20.11
N VAL A 103 38.04 12.72 19.16
CA VAL A 103 37.40 12.68 17.83
C VAL A 103 37.83 11.43 17.06
N LYS A 104 39.14 11.15 16.98
CA LYS A 104 39.65 9.93 16.33
C LYS A 104 39.07 8.67 16.95
N LEU A 105 38.92 8.63 18.27
CA LEU A 105 38.34 7.49 18.96
C LEU A 105 36.84 7.33 18.65
N ALA A 106 36.10 8.44 18.59
CA ALA A 106 34.68 8.44 18.27
C ALA A 106 34.38 7.92 16.85
N GLU A 107 35.26 8.19 15.88
CA GLU A 107 35.16 7.69 14.50
C GLU A 107 35.38 6.18 14.37
N GLN A 108 36.10 5.54 15.31
CA GLN A 108 36.45 4.12 15.23
C GLN A 108 35.43 3.20 15.92
N PHE A 109 34.46 3.73 16.66
CA PHE A 109 33.42 2.91 17.28
C PHE A 109 32.39 2.45 16.23
N SER A 110 32.15 1.13 16.16
CA SER A 110 31.05 0.54 15.39
C SER A 110 29.70 0.75 16.08
N ASN A 111 29.67 0.87 17.41
CA ASN A 111 28.48 1.17 18.18
C ASN A 111 28.20 2.67 18.24
N ALA A 112 27.08 3.11 17.67
CA ALA A 112 26.66 4.50 17.63
C ALA A 112 26.55 5.15 19.03
N VAL A 113 26.10 4.40 20.05
CA VAL A 113 25.95 4.94 21.41
C VAL A 113 27.31 5.29 22.03
N GLU A 114 28.32 4.48 21.79
CA GLU A 114 29.69 4.70 22.30
C GLU A 114 30.38 5.84 21.54
N SER A 115 30.16 5.93 20.23
CA SER A 115 30.58 7.05 19.40
C SER A 115 29.99 8.39 19.90
N ILE A 116 28.66 8.45 20.11
CA ILE A 116 27.96 9.65 20.62
C ILE A 116 28.51 10.06 21.99
N ASN A 117 28.67 9.11 22.92
CA ASN A 117 29.21 9.41 24.25
C ASN A 117 30.65 9.96 24.21
N THR A 118 31.44 9.51 23.24
CA THR A 118 32.81 10.00 23.03
C THR A 118 32.81 11.41 22.48
N TYR A 119 31.96 11.73 21.50
CA TYR A 119 31.78 13.09 21.01
C TYR A 119 31.28 14.05 22.10
N LYS A 120 30.36 13.61 22.98
CA LYS A 120 29.92 14.39 24.16
C LYS A 120 31.09 14.69 25.09
N LEU A 121 31.99 13.74 25.30
CA LEU A 121 33.19 13.96 26.11
C LEU A 121 34.15 14.94 25.42
N ALA A 122 34.34 14.83 24.10
CA ALA A 122 35.17 15.75 23.33
C ALA A 122 34.67 17.20 23.44
N LEU A 123 33.35 17.43 23.33
CA LEU A 123 32.71 18.73 23.54
C LEU A 123 32.93 19.27 24.95
N ASN A 124 32.67 18.45 25.97
CA ASN A 124 32.89 18.84 27.37
C ASN A 124 34.36 19.23 27.65
N LEU A 125 35.33 18.57 27.00
CA LEU A 125 36.74 18.93 27.12
C LEU A 125 37.03 20.27 26.43
N ALA A 126 36.47 20.50 25.25
CA ALA A 126 36.59 21.75 24.50
C ALA A 126 36.02 22.95 25.26
N GLU A 127 34.79 22.82 25.77
CA GLU A 127 34.10 23.88 26.55
C GLU A 127 34.84 24.20 27.86
N ARG A 128 35.35 23.17 28.55
CA ARG A 128 36.17 23.37 29.77
C ARG A 128 37.50 24.03 29.49
N ALA A 129 38.10 23.79 28.33
CA ALA A 129 39.32 24.46 27.91
C ALA A 129 39.02 25.93 27.63
N LEU A 130 37.96 26.22 26.88
CA LEU A 130 37.51 27.58 26.58
C LEU A 130 37.22 28.37 27.86
N ALA A 131 36.51 27.78 28.83
CA ALA A 131 36.21 28.41 30.13
C ALA A 131 37.45 28.71 31.01
N LYS A 132 38.59 28.07 30.75
CA LYS A 132 39.85 28.30 31.49
C LYS A 132 40.80 29.27 30.78
N THR A 133 40.48 29.66 29.55
CA THR A 133 41.35 30.50 28.72
C THR A 133 41.14 31.97 29.06
N ASN A 134 42.22 32.74 29.21
CA ASN A 134 42.13 34.17 29.51
C ASN A 134 41.79 34.98 28.24
N GLU A 135 41.08 36.09 28.36
CA GLU A 135 40.64 36.97 27.24
C GLU A 135 41.80 37.49 26.35
N GLN A 136 43.06 37.37 26.79
CA GLN A 136 44.25 37.80 26.05
C GLN A 136 44.72 36.80 24.98
N GLU A 137 44.17 35.58 24.94
CA GLU A 137 44.55 34.50 24.01
C GLU A 137 43.53 34.32 22.87
N GLU A 138 43.17 35.41 22.20
CA GLU A 138 42.13 35.49 21.16
C GLU A 138 42.28 34.44 20.03
N LYS A 139 43.52 34.07 19.67
CA LYS A 139 43.78 33.02 18.66
C LYS A 139 43.42 31.61 19.14
N LEU A 140 43.66 31.30 20.42
CA LEU A 140 43.32 30.01 21.02
C LEU A 140 41.81 29.90 21.24
N ILE A 141 41.17 31.00 21.63
CA ILE A 141 39.71 31.09 21.76
C ILE A 141 39.04 30.78 20.42
N ASN A 142 39.43 31.48 19.34
CA ASN A 142 38.88 31.23 18.01
C ASN A 142 39.13 29.79 17.52
N GLN A 143 40.28 29.18 17.85
CA GLN A 143 40.55 27.78 17.48
C GLN A 143 39.66 26.79 18.24
N LEU A 144 39.42 27.05 19.53
CA LEU A 144 38.55 26.22 20.36
C LEU A 144 37.08 26.38 19.97
N GLU A 145 36.62 27.59 19.66
CA GLU A 145 35.25 27.83 19.15
C GLU A 145 35.01 27.09 17.83
N ASN A 146 35.92 27.21 16.86
CA ASN A 146 35.84 26.45 15.61
C ASN A 146 35.86 24.92 15.86
N ALA A 147 36.66 24.44 16.81
CA ALA A 147 36.70 23.02 17.15
C ALA A 147 35.39 22.55 17.82
N ILE A 148 34.79 23.37 18.68
CA ILE A 148 33.48 23.12 19.28
C ILE A 148 32.42 22.97 18.19
N ASP A 149 32.35 23.92 17.25
CA ASP A 149 31.39 23.88 16.15
C ASP A 149 31.55 22.63 15.27
N ILE A 150 32.78 22.24 14.94
CA ILE A 150 33.07 21.03 14.15
C ILE A 150 32.64 19.77 14.91
N VAL A 151 33.04 19.64 16.18
CA VAL A 151 32.71 18.46 17.00
C VAL A 151 31.20 18.39 17.25
N GLN A 152 30.54 19.53 17.43
CA GLN A 152 29.09 19.64 17.59
C GLN A 152 28.36 19.21 16.31
N GLY A 153 28.82 19.64 15.13
CA GLY A 153 28.29 19.19 13.85
C GLY A 153 28.44 17.67 13.63
N LEU A 154 29.60 17.10 13.99
CA LEU A 154 29.84 15.65 13.92
C LEU A 154 28.96 14.86 14.89
N LEU A 155 28.81 15.37 16.13
CA LEU A 155 27.91 14.79 17.12
C LEU A 155 26.47 14.78 16.60
N TRP A 156 25.98 15.92 16.09
CA TRP A 156 24.61 16.00 15.60
C TRP A 156 24.35 15.06 14.42
N LYS A 157 25.32 14.94 13.51
CA LYS A 157 25.24 13.99 12.39
C LYS A 157 25.13 12.55 12.90
N LYS A 158 25.95 12.17 13.88
CA LYS A 158 25.94 10.82 14.46
C LYS A 158 24.69 10.51 15.29
N GLU A 159 24.18 11.48 16.04
CA GLU A 159 22.90 11.34 16.76
C GLU A 159 21.72 11.18 15.79
N THR A 160 21.72 11.94 14.69
CA THR A 160 20.69 11.85 13.65
C THR A 160 20.77 10.53 12.88
N GLU A 161 21.97 10.06 12.56
CA GLU A 161 22.20 8.73 11.97
C GLU A 161 21.66 7.60 12.88
N TYR A 162 21.97 7.66 14.18
CA TYR A 162 21.44 6.68 15.13
C TYR A 162 19.91 6.71 15.21
N GLN A 163 19.32 7.91 15.25
CA GLN A 163 17.88 8.09 15.25
C GLN A 163 17.22 7.51 13.99
N LEU A 164 17.80 7.73 12.81
CA LEU A 164 17.31 7.16 11.55
C LEU A 164 17.31 5.63 11.56
N LEU A 165 18.41 5.02 11.99
CA LEU A 165 18.54 3.56 12.06
C LEU A 165 17.58 2.96 13.08
N SER A 166 17.41 3.59 14.25
CA SER A 166 16.51 3.11 15.30
C SER A 166 15.03 3.14 14.90
N ASN A 167 14.65 4.04 13.98
CA ASN A 167 13.28 4.20 13.48
C ASN A 167 13.08 3.59 12.08
N ASN A 168 13.96 2.67 11.64
CA ASN A 168 13.90 2.01 10.33
C ASN A 168 13.82 2.99 9.13
N CYS A 169 14.46 4.15 9.25
CA CYS A 169 14.49 5.21 8.22
C CYS A 169 15.89 5.34 7.58
N GLY A 170 16.59 4.22 7.38
CA GLY A 170 17.93 4.18 6.78
C GLY A 170 17.99 4.73 5.34
N ASP A 171 16.87 4.74 4.63
CA ASP A 171 16.77 5.26 3.25
C ASP A 171 17.07 6.77 3.15
N LEU A 172 16.97 7.51 4.26
CA LEU A 172 17.15 8.97 4.30
C LEU A 172 18.57 9.42 4.66
N MET A 173 19.51 8.48 4.77
CA MET A 173 20.91 8.74 5.16
C MET A 173 21.63 9.70 4.21
N GLU A 174 21.20 9.76 2.94
CA GLU A 174 21.75 10.68 1.92
C GLU A 174 21.57 12.16 2.28
N PHE A 175 20.56 12.50 3.09
CA PHE A 175 20.21 13.88 3.43
C PHE A 175 20.81 14.38 4.76
N LEU A 176 21.70 13.61 5.39
CA LEU A 176 22.31 13.98 6.69
C LEU A 176 23.08 15.29 6.68
N THR A 177 23.56 15.75 5.52
CA THR A 177 24.28 17.03 5.37
C THR A 177 23.35 18.23 5.24
N GLU A 178 22.06 18.01 4.96
CA GLU A 178 21.05 19.04 4.72
C GLU A 178 19.81 18.81 5.60
N PRO A 179 19.81 19.28 6.85
CA PRO A 179 18.76 18.91 7.82
C PRO A 179 17.36 19.40 7.42
N THR A 180 17.24 20.54 6.71
CA THR A 180 15.95 21.02 6.16
C THR A 180 15.42 20.09 5.06
N ASN A 181 16.30 19.58 4.20
CA ASN A 181 15.94 18.65 3.13
C ASN A 181 15.58 17.27 3.72
N LEU A 182 16.33 16.83 4.74
CA LEU A 182 16.02 15.62 5.50
C LEU A 182 14.60 15.67 6.07
N ILE A 183 14.21 16.76 6.75
CA ILE A 183 12.84 16.94 7.27
C ILE A 183 11.80 16.92 6.14
N THR A 184 12.10 17.54 5.01
CA THR A 184 11.20 17.56 3.85
C THR A 184 10.98 16.15 3.29
N GLN A 185 12.05 15.35 3.19
CA GLN A 185 11.99 13.97 2.71
C GLN A 185 11.28 13.04 3.70
N PHE A 186 11.45 13.26 5.01
CA PHE A 186 10.68 12.57 6.04
C PHE A 186 9.17 12.73 5.82
N TYR A 187 8.69 13.96 5.65
CA TYR A 187 7.27 14.17 5.37
C TYR A 187 6.86 13.66 3.99
N LEU A 188 7.73 13.72 2.99
CA LEU A 188 7.41 13.21 1.65
C LEU A 188 7.21 11.68 1.65
N GLN A 189 8.06 10.93 2.35
CA GLN A 189 8.11 9.47 2.26
C GLN A 189 7.36 8.75 3.38
N LYS A 190 7.23 9.35 4.57
CA LYS A 190 6.76 8.65 5.77
C LYS A 190 5.46 9.21 6.38
N SER A 191 4.90 10.30 5.85
CA SER A 191 3.65 10.89 6.39
C SER A 191 2.44 9.95 6.34
N GLU A 192 2.39 9.06 5.35
CA GLU A 192 1.26 8.13 5.18
C GLU A 192 1.27 7.01 6.22
N LEU A 193 2.46 6.59 6.67
CA LEU A 193 2.60 5.60 7.74
C LEU A 193 1.94 6.11 9.04
N GLY A 194 2.11 7.40 9.36
CA GLY A 194 1.47 8.03 10.52
C GLY A 194 -0.04 8.30 10.38
N LEU A 195 -0.65 7.94 9.24
CA LEU A 195 -2.11 7.92 9.07
C LEU A 195 -2.70 6.53 9.27
N GLU A 196 -1.90 5.47 9.19
CA GLU A 196 -2.37 4.10 9.41
C GLU A 196 -2.56 3.85 10.90
N GLU A 197 -3.79 3.49 11.32
CA GLU A 197 -4.15 3.27 12.73
C GLU A 197 -3.39 2.09 13.40
N LYS A 198 -2.55 1.37 12.64
CA LYS A 198 -1.88 0.14 13.08
C LYS A 198 -0.45 0.34 13.57
N GLU A 199 0.17 1.50 13.33
CA GLU A 199 1.54 1.79 13.75
C GLU A 199 1.61 3.04 14.63
N ASP A 200 2.15 2.90 15.85
CA ASP A 200 2.52 4.02 16.74
C ASP A 200 3.78 4.74 16.22
N PHE A 201 3.76 5.21 14.96
CA PHE A 201 4.88 5.93 14.34
C PHE A 201 4.72 7.45 14.51
N ASP A 202 5.40 8.02 15.50
CA ASP A 202 5.40 9.47 15.75
C ASP A 202 6.42 10.23 14.89
N LEU A 203 6.05 10.48 13.63
CA LEU A 203 6.90 11.28 12.73
C LEU A 203 7.05 12.73 13.20
N HIS A 204 6.07 13.30 13.90
CA HIS A 204 6.17 14.69 14.37
C HIS A 204 7.23 14.81 15.46
N GLY A 205 7.24 13.89 16.43
CA GLY A 205 8.26 13.82 17.47
C GLY A 205 9.67 13.66 16.89
N ILE A 206 9.86 12.74 15.94
CA ILE A 206 11.17 12.53 15.28
C ILE A 206 11.66 13.82 14.59
N VAL A 207 10.79 14.48 13.83
CA VAL A 207 11.14 15.73 13.14
C VAL A 207 11.43 16.86 14.13
N ASP A 208 10.65 16.98 15.21
CA ASP A 208 10.82 18.01 16.23
C ASP A 208 12.16 17.85 16.95
N GLU A 209 12.60 16.62 17.24
CA GLU A 209 13.92 16.34 17.81
C GLU A 209 15.07 16.71 16.86
N ILE A 210 14.97 16.35 15.58
CA ILE A 210 15.98 16.69 14.57
C ILE A 210 16.08 18.21 14.44
N ALA A 211 14.95 18.91 14.35
CA ALA A 211 14.97 20.34 14.21
C ALA A 211 15.46 21.07 15.45
N ALA A 212 15.13 20.59 16.65
CA ALA A 212 15.71 21.11 17.89
C ALA A 212 17.24 20.95 17.91
N ARG A 213 17.74 19.83 17.39
CA ARG A 213 19.19 19.54 17.28
C ARG A 213 19.90 20.53 16.35
N TYR A 214 19.28 20.90 15.23
CA TYR A 214 19.86 21.82 14.23
C TYR A 214 19.35 23.27 14.32
N ASN A 215 18.59 23.62 15.37
CA ASN A 215 17.98 24.92 15.57
C ASN A 215 17.13 25.41 14.35
N LEU A 216 16.31 24.52 13.80
CA LEU A 216 15.43 24.79 12.67
C LEU A 216 14.02 25.14 13.12
N ASP A 217 13.38 26.07 12.41
CA ASP A 217 11.96 26.38 12.61
C ASP A 217 11.08 25.34 11.88
N VAL A 218 10.67 24.31 12.62
CA VAL A 218 9.80 23.24 12.09
C VAL A 218 8.46 23.80 11.64
N GLN A 219 7.89 24.75 12.37
CA GLN A 219 6.56 25.26 12.05
C GLN A 219 6.58 25.97 10.70
N HIS A 220 7.62 26.79 10.45
CA HIS A 220 7.82 27.42 9.16
C HIS A 220 8.02 26.37 8.03
N ILE A 221 8.79 25.31 8.27
CA ILE A 221 8.96 24.22 7.29
C ILE A 221 7.61 23.56 6.97
N ARG A 222 6.84 23.17 7.99
CA ARG A 222 5.50 22.56 7.83
C ARG A 222 4.55 23.47 7.06
N GLU A 223 4.49 24.76 7.40
CA GLU A 223 3.65 25.74 6.71
C GLU A 223 4.08 25.95 5.25
N SER A 224 5.38 25.95 4.97
CA SER A 224 5.93 26.03 3.61
C SER A 224 5.53 24.81 2.79
N LEU A 225 5.66 23.60 3.36
CA LEU A 225 5.29 22.33 2.70
C LEU A 225 3.80 22.26 2.40
N ILE A 226 2.94 22.63 3.36
CA ILE A 226 1.49 22.68 3.14
C ILE A 226 1.16 23.62 1.96
N LYS A 227 1.74 24.82 1.94
CA LYS A 227 1.52 25.79 0.85
C LYS A 227 2.05 25.28 -0.48
N SER A 228 3.23 24.67 -0.53
CA SER A 228 3.80 24.14 -1.77
C SER A 228 2.98 22.98 -2.32
N TRP A 229 2.55 22.04 -1.48
CA TRP A 229 1.79 20.86 -1.90
C TRP A 229 0.35 21.20 -2.26
N LEU A 230 -0.28 22.17 -1.58
CA LEU A 230 -1.59 22.68 -2.00
C LEU A 230 -1.54 23.26 -3.42
N MET A 231 -0.44 23.92 -3.78
CA MET A 231 -0.26 24.57 -5.08
C MET A 231 0.41 23.68 -6.13
N GLN A 232 0.79 22.45 -5.77
CA GLN A 232 1.49 21.54 -6.67
C GLN A 232 0.58 21.10 -7.81
N ASN A 233 1.12 21.15 -9.03
CA ASN A 233 0.49 20.55 -10.20
C ASN A 233 0.98 19.11 -10.32
N ILE A 234 0.07 18.18 -10.59
CA ILE A 234 0.46 16.79 -10.87
C ILE A 234 1.02 16.73 -12.29
N GLU A 235 2.20 16.15 -12.44
CA GLU A 235 2.76 15.81 -13.73
C GLU A 235 2.01 14.60 -14.28
N ILE A 236 1.29 14.81 -15.38
CA ILE A 236 0.47 13.80 -16.04
C ILE A 236 1.09 13.53 -17.41
N ASN A 237 1.14 12.25 -17.79
CA ASN A 237 1.66 11.84 -19.09
C ASN A 237 0.86 12.50 -20.23
N GLU A 238 1.52 12.91 -21.31
CA GLU A 238 0.86 13.57 -22.45
C GLU A 238 -0.27 12.71 -23.04
N ASN A 239 -0.12 11.38 -23.02
CA ASN A 239 -1.16 10.46 -23.49
C ASN A 239 -2.42 10.48 -22.61
N GLU A 240 -2.27 10.69 -21.31
CA GLU A 240 -3.38 10.78 -20.36
C GLU A 240 -4.04 12.16 -20.43
N LYS A 241 -3.25 13.24 -20.58
CA LYS A 241 -3.78 14.60 -20.78
C LYS A 241 -4.63 14.74 -22.04
N LYS A 242 -4.37 13.94 -23.07
CA LYS A 242 -5.19 13.87 -24.29
C LYS A 242 -6.51 13.14 -24.09
N LYS A 243 -6.63 12.31 -23.05
CA LYS A 243 -7.81 11.48 -22.78
C LYS A 243 -8.71 12.04 -21.67
N PHE A 244 -8.11 12.57 -20.61
CA PHE A 244 -8.83 12.89 -19.37
C PHE A 244 -8.75 14.37 -19.04
N LEU A 245 -9.90 14.94 -18.69
CA LEU A 245 -10.01 16.29 -18.16
C LEU A 245 -9.72 16.35 -16.66
N PRO A 246 -9.25 17.50 -16.12
CA PRO A 246 -9.00 17.67 -14.70
C PRO A 246 -10.15 17.21 -13.78
N SER A 247 -11.41 17.48 -14.15
CA SER A 247 -12.58 17.01 -13.39
C SER A 247 -12.69 15.50 -13.30
N MET A 248 -12.34 14.78 -14.37
CA MET A 248 -12.43 13.33 -14.46
C MET A 248 -11.35 12.65 -13.62
N GLN A 249 -10.23 13.33 -13.39
CA GLN A 249 -9.10 12.84 -12.60
C GLN A 249 -9.37 12.92 -11.09
N LEU A 250 -10.21 13.87 -10.67
CA LEU A 250 -10.47 14.19 -9.26
C LEU A 250 -11.83 13.69 -8.75
N GLN A 251 -12.76 13.30 -9.62
CA GLN A 251 -14.06 12.79 -9.21
C GLN A 251 -13.97 11.35 -8.70
N SER A 252 -14.33 11.17 -7.43
CA SER A 252 -14.24 9.92 -6.67
C SER A 252 -15.12 8.76 -7.16
N GLN A 253 -16.09 9.03 -8.05
CA GLN A 253 -17.04 8.05 -8.56
C GLN A 253 -16.56 7.33 -9.83
N ARG A 254 -15.35 7.61 -10.28
CA ARG A 254 -14.77 6.97 -11.46
C ARG A 254 -13.44 6.34 -11.07
N SER A 255 -13.15 5.17 -11.63
CA SER A 255 -11.98 4.33 -11.34
C SER A 255 -10.61 4.99 -11.68
N PHE A 256 -10.56 6.31 -11.87
CA PHE A 256 -9.43 7.09 -12.38
C PHE A 256 -8.89 8.11 -11.36
N ILE A 257 -9.06 7.90 -10.05
CA ILE A 257 -8.36 8.75 -9.07
C ILE A 257 -6.86 8.46 -9.23
N PHE A 258 -6.10 9.48 -9.62
CA PHE A 258 -4.65 9.40 -9.64
C PHE A 258 -4.16 9.22 -8.20
N GLU A 259 -3.52 8.09 -7.90
CA GLU A 259 -2.96 7.78 -6.58
C GLU A 259 -2.10 8.95 -6.07
N SER A 260 -1.39 9.63 -6.97
CA SER A 260 -0.57 10.81 -6.68
C SER A 260 -1.33 11.96 -6.00
N GLU A 261 -2.58 12.25 -6.39
CA GLU A 261 -3.38 13.29 -5.72
C GLU A 261 -3.72 12.86 -4.29
N LYS A 262 -4.11 11.59 -4.12
CA LYS A 262 -4.42 11.04 -2.80
C LYS A 262 -3.21 11.07 -1.87
N HIS A 263 -2.01 10.76 -2.38
CA HIS A 263 -0.77 10.86 -1.63
C HIS A 263 -0.48 12.31 -1.19
N ILE A 264 -0.68 13.30 -2.09
CA ILE A 264 -0.53 14.73 -1.74
C ILE A 264 -1.53 15.14 -0.66
N GLU A 265 -2.81 14.79 -0.82
CA GLU A 265 -3.85 15.07 0.18
C GLU A 265 -3.51 14.46 1.54
N ASN A 266 -3.10 13.19 1.56
CA ASN A 266 -2.73 12.47 2.79
C ASN A 266 -1.55 13.13 3.51
N ARG A 267 -0.48 13.50 2.78
CA ARG A 267 0.68 14.19 3.36
C ARG A 267 0.29 15.54 3.99
N ILE A 268 -0.57 16.30 3.33
CA ILE A 268 -1.07 17.57 3.88
C ILE A 268 -1.93 17.31 5.12
N ILE A 269 -2.85 16.34 5.07
CA ILE A 269 -3.69 15.97 6.23
C ILE A 269 -2.82 15.59 7.43
N TYR A 270 -1.76 14.80 7.20
CA TYR A 270 -0.82 14.44 8.25
C TYR A 270 -0.17 15.68 8.87
N LEU A 271 0.38 16.58 8.05
CA LEU A 271 0.99 17.83 8.54
C LEU A 271 0.01 18.70 9.36
N LEU A 272 -1.26 18.75 8.97
CA LEU A 272 -2.29 19.52 9.66
C LEU A 272 -2.61 18.97 11.06
N LYS A 273 -2.29 17.71 11.37
CA LYS A 273 -2.44 17.14 12.74
C LYS A 273 -1.56 17.86 13.76
N SER A 274 -0.45 18.46 13.34
CA SER A 274 0.44 19.23 14.22
C SER A 274 -0.12 20.61 14.63
N GLN A 275 -1.24 21.05 14.03
CA GLN A 275 -1.83 22.36 14.25
C GLN A 275 -3.24 22.25 14.82
N SER A 276 -3.71 23.31 15.50
CA SER A 276 -5.10 23.39 15.94
C SER A 276 -6.06 23.37 14.75
N THR A 277 -7.16 22.64 14.85
CA THR A 277 -8.20 22.55 13.80
C THR A 277 -8.60 23.93 13.26
N GLN A 278 -8.77 24.93 14.13
CA GLN A 278 -9.12 26.30 13.72
C GLN A 278 -8.10 26.93 12.75
N LYS A 279 -6.80 26.80 13.02
CA LYS A 279 -5.73 27.31 12.12
C LYS A 279 -5.74 26.57 10.79
N SER A 280 -5.86 25.24 10.83
CA SER A 280 -5.96 24.37 9.65
C SER A 280 -7.15 24.76 8.77
N THR A 281 -8.33 24.93 9.37
CA THR A 281 -9.55 25.41 8.70
C THR A 281 -9.32 26.77 8.04
N GLN A 282 -8.74 27.74 8.77
CA GLN A 282 -8.47 29.08 8.23
C GLN A 282 -7.53 29.06 7.01
N LEU A 283 -6.42 28.31 7.10
CA LEU A 283 -5.45 28.18 6.02
C LEU A 283 -6.08 27.57 4.77
N LEU A 284 -6.79 26.45 4.92
CA LEU A 284 -7.44 25.77 3.80
C LEU A 284 -8.53 26.66 3.18
N MET A 285 -9.34 27.32 4.00
CA MET A 285 -10.37 28.23 3.51
C MET A 285 -9.79 29.40 2.70
N GLN A 286 -8.64 29.94 3.11
CA GLN A 286 -7.97 31.02 2.39
C GLN A 286 -7.58 30.60 0.97
N VAL A 287 -7.12 29.36 0.79
CA VAL A 287 -6.77 28.82 -0.53
C VAL A 287 -8.04 28.47 -1.32
N ALA A 288 -8.95 27.71 -0.72
CA ALA A 288 -10.20 27.25 -1.33
C ALA A 288 -11.06 28.38 -1.91
N LEU A 289 -11.19 29.49 -1.18
CA LEU A 289 -12.04 30.63 -1.56
C LEU A 289 -11.24 31.79 -2.19
N SER A 290 -9.97 31.56 -2.51
CA SER A 290 -9.10 32.59 -3.07
C SER A 290 -9.65 33.13 -4.39
N GLU A 291 -9.68 34.45 -4.57
CA GLU A 291 -9.96 35.07 -5.87
C GLU A 291 -8.68 35.32 -6.68
N ASN A 292 -7.50 35.03 -6.11
CA ASN A 292 -6.21 35.24 -6.76
C ASN A 292 -6.03 34.30 -7.95
N SER A 293 -5.73 34.86 -9.14
CA SER A 293 -5.49 34.11 -10.37
C SER A 293 -4.26 33.20 -10.30
N LYS A 294 -3.31 33.47 -9.40
CA LYS A 294 -2.15 32.59 -9.16
C LYS A 294 -2.52 31.27 -8.48
N VAL A 295 -3.70 31.20 -7.84
CA VAL A 295 -4.20 29.97 -7.21
C VAL A 295 -5.10 29.26 -8.21
N SER A 296 -4.58 28.17 -8.77
CA SER A 296 -5.27 27.34 -9.77
C SER A 296 -6.58 26.78 -9.21
N LYS A 297 -7.54 26.48 -10.10
CA LYS A 297 -8.82 25.88 -9.70
C LYS A 297 -8.61 24.54 -8.99
N LEU A 298 -7.63 23.74 -9.45
CA LEU A 298 -7.27 22.47 -8.83
C LEU A 298 -6.72 22.63 -7.42
N ALA A 299 -5.87 23.63 -7.17
CA ALA A 299 -5.40 23.93 -5.81
C ALA A 299 -6.58 24.29 -4.86
N ARG A 300 -7.58 25.01 -5.37
CA ARG A 300 -8.80 25.33 -4.62
C ARG A 300 -9.64 24.07 -4.34
N VAL A 301 -9.80 23.20 -5.33
CA VAL A 301 -10.52 21.91 -5.19
C VAL A 301 -9.83 21.02 -4.17
N ARG A 302 -8.51 20.81 -4.29
CA ARG A 302 -7.70 20.06 -3.33
C ARG A 302 -7.86 20.60 -1.92
N SER A 303 -7.77 21.92 -1.78
CA SER A 303 -7.95 22.58 -0.49
C SER A 303 -9.34 22.36 0.11
N LEU A 304 -10.40 22.40 -0.72
CA LEU A 304 -11.77 22.06 -0.29
C LEU A 304 -11.92 20.59 0.10
N ASN A 305 -11.36 19.66 -0.68
CA ASN A 305 -11.39 18.23 -0.36
C ASN A 305 -10.75 17.93 0.99
N ILE A 306 -9.55 18.48 1.21
CA ILE A 306 -8.84 18.35 2.48
C ILE A 306 -9.67 18.97 3.61
N LEU A 307 -10.21 20.18 3.41
CA LEU A 307 -11.05 20.87 4.39
C LEU A 307 -12.24 20.01 4.84
N LEU A 308 -12.93 19.37 3.89
CA LEU A 308 -14.07 18.50 4.16
C LEU A 308 -13.69 17.19 4.86
N ARG A 309 -12.42 16.76 4.80
CA ARG A 309 -11.92 15.59 5.52
C ARG A 309 -11.44 15.93 6.93
N VAL A 310 -10.87 17.12 7.16
CA VAL A 310 -10.25 17.49 8.44
C VAL A 310 -11.13 18.36 9.34
N SER A 311 -12.24 18.88 8.84
CA SER A 311 -13.12 19.78 9.60
C SER A 311 -14.59 19.45 9.39
N SER A 312 -15.36 19.48 10.47
CA SER A 312 -16.81 19.40 10.43
C SER A 312 -17.44 20.69 9.89
N PHE A 313 -18.65 20.59 9.35
CA PHE A 313 -19.38 21.78 8.90
C PHE A 313 -19.63 22.81 10.01
N GLN A 314 -19.70 22.39 11.27
CA GLN A 314 -19.84 23.28 12.43
C GLN A 314 -18.58 24.12 12.65
N GLU A 315 -17.41 23.49 12.58
CA GLU A 315 -16.11 24.17 12.71
C GLU A 315 -15.87 25.15 11.55
N ILE A 316 -16.24 24.74 10.33
CA ILE A 316 -16.13 25.62 9.16
C ILE A 316 -17.05 26.84 9.31
N ALA A 317 -18.30 26.64 9.77
CA ALA A 317 -19.24 27.73 10.02
C ALA A 317 -18.76 28.68 11.14
N ALA A 318 -18.05 28.17 12.14
CA ALA A 318 -17.46 28.97 13.20
C ALA A 318 -16.36 29.90 12.68
N VAL A 319 -15.56 29.45 11.71
CA VAL A 319 -14.51 30.25 11.07
C VAL A 319 -15.07 31.21 10.02
N ASN A 320 -16.10 30.80 9.27
CA ASN A 320 -16.74 31.63 8.25
C ASN A 320 -18.24 31.36 8.16
N LYS A 321 -19.04 32.28 8.72
CA LYS A 321 -20.50 32.22 8.69
C LYS A 321 -21.12 32.33 7.29
N LYS A 322 -20.36 32.81 6.30
CA LYS A 322 -20.79 32.89 4.89
C LYS A 322 -20.37 31.66 4.09
N PHE A 323 -19.71 30.69 4.72
CA PHE A 323 -19.35 29.47 4.01
C PHE A 323 -20.63 28.76 3.56
N PRO A 324 -20.71 28.36 2.28
CA PRO A 324 -21.89 27.65 1.81
C PRO A 324 -22.11 26.39 2.65
N GLY A 325 -23.37 26.05 2.94
CA GLY A 325 -23.70 24.78 3.57
C GLY A 325 -23.28 23.58 2.70
N SER A 326 -23.47 22.35 3.18
CA SER A 326 -23.01 21.13 2.49
C SER A 326 -23.34 21.09 0.98
N THR A 327 -24.57 21.42 0.60
CA THR A 327 -25.00 21.49 -0.81
C THR A 327 -24.27 22.59 -1.60
N GLY A 328 -24.10 23.78 -1.02
CA GLY A 328 -23.41 24.87 -1.70
C GLY A 328 -21.91 24.62 -1.89
N VAL A 329 -21.27 23.87 -0.97
CA VAL A 329 -19.87 23.46 -1.13
C VAL A 329 -19.72 22.47 -2.27
N ARG A 330 -20.62 21.47 -2.35
CA ARG A 330 -20.63 20.51 -3.46
C ARG A 330 -20.81 21.23 -4.80
N ASN A 331 -21.75 22.16 -4.88
CA ASN A 331 -21.96 22.97 -6.09
C ASN A 331 -20.74 23.82 -6.42
N TYR A 332 -20.09 24.43 -5.42
CA TYR A 332 -18.89 25.23 -5.64
C TYR A 332 -17.70 24.39 -6.12
N LEU A 333 -17.50 23.20 -5.53
CA LEU A 333 -16.49 22.25 -5.95
C LEU A 333 -16.71 21.81 -7.40
N GLN A 334 -17.94 21.45 -7.75
CA GLN A 334 -18.33 21.09 -9.11
C GLN A 334 -18.08 22.24 -10.10
N GLN A 335 -18.42 23.48 -9.74
CA GLN A 335 -18.11 24.67 -10.55
C GLN A 335 -16.60 24.82 -10.77
N LEU A 336 -15.79 24.66 -9.73
CA LEU A 336 -14.33 24.77 -9.84
C LEU A 336 -13.74 23.69 -10.76
N LEU A 337 -14.27 22.46 -10.69
CA LEU A 337 -13.85 21.37 -11.57
C LEU A 337 -14.16 21.71 -13.05
N TYR A 338 -15.38 22.18 -13.35
CA TYR A 338 -15.71 22.56 -14.73
C TYR A 338 -14.90 23.76 -15.23
N LEU A 339 -14.62 24.75 -14.38
CA LEU A 339 -13.74 25.86 -14.75
C LEU A 339 -12.31 25.40 -15.01
N ALA A 340 -11.81 24.40 -14.27
CA ALA A 340 -10.51 23.80 -14.56
C ALA A 340 -10.49 23.11 -15.93
N ASP A 341 -11.58 22.42 -16.29
CA ASP A 341 -11.72 21.80 -17.61
C ASP A 341 -11.76 22.84 -18.73
N PHE A 342 -12.52 23.92 -18.56
CA PHE A 342 -12.55 25.02 -19.54
C PHE A 342 -11.17 25.67 -19.72
N GLU A 343 -10.44 25.90 -18.62
CA GLU A 343 -9.07 26.43 -18.67
C GLU A 343 -8.12 25.50 -19.43
N GLU A 344 -8.17 24.18 -19.18
CA GLU A 344 -7.35 23.17 -19.87
C GLU A 344 -7.68 23.08 -21.36
N LEU A 345 -8.96 23.18 -21.71
CA LEU A 345 -9.45 23.21 -23.10
C LEU A 345 -9.28 24.57 -23.79
N ARG A 346 -8.78 25.58 -23.07
CA ARG A 346 -8.63 26.97 -23.55
C ARG A 346 -9.95 27.61 -23.99
N ILE A 347 -11.05 27.20 -23.37
CA ILE A 347 -12.39 27.77 -23.56
C ILE A 347 -12.59 28.88 -22.54
N ILE A 348 -12.91 30.08 -23.01
CA ILE A 348 -13.11 31.24 -22.13
C ILE A 348 -14.47 31.11 -21.44
N GLN A 349 -14.45 30.83 -20.14
CA GLN A 349 -15.65 30.76 -19.32
C GLN A 349 -15.35 31.29 -17.91
N ASP A 350 -16.04 32.34 -17.48
CA ASP A 350 -15.98 32.81 -16.08
C ASP A 350 -16.99 32.05 -15.20
N ARG A 351 -16.71 32.01 -13.89
CA ARG A 351 -17.59 31.40 -12.91
C ARG A 351 -18.98 32.02 -12.90
N LYS A 352 -19.10 33.35 -12.94
CA LYS A 352 -20.41 34.02 -12.90
C LYS A 352 -21.23 33.64 -14.11
N ASP A 353 -20.64 33.78 -15.30
CA ASP A 353 -21.27 33.40 -16.56
C ASP A 353 -21.63 31.91 -16.57
N PHE A 354 -20.76 31.05 -16.04
CA PHE A 354 -21.05 29.61 -15.96
C PHE A 354 -22.20 29.33 -15.01
N VAL A 355 -22.36 30.06 -13.91
CA VAL A 355 -23.49 29.86 -12.99
C VAL A 355 -24.79 30.33 -13.64
N ASP A 356 -24.78 31.51 -14.25
CA ASP A 356 -25.97 32.20 -14.72
C ASP A 356 -26.48 31.71 -16.09
N CYS A 357 -25.64 31.03 -16.88
CA CYS A 357 -26.04 30.57 -18.21
C CYS A 357 -27.00 29.37 -18.19
N ASP A 358 -27.79 29.25 -19.25
CA ASP A 358 -28.55 28.02 -19.57
C ASP A 358 -27.56 26.91 -19.96
N LYS A 359 -27.48 25.87 -19.13
CA LYS A 359 -26.57 24.73 -19.35
C LYS A 359 -26.92 23.94 -20.61
N GLY A 360 -28.19 23.84 -20.97
CA GLY A 360 -28.64 23.20 -22.20
C GLY A 360 -28.18 23.98 -23.44
N ALA A 361 -28.29 25.31 -23.41
CA ALA A 361 -27.76 26.15 -24.48
C ALA A 361 -26.22 26.07 -24.56
N LEU A 362 -25.54 26.06 -23.41
CA LEU A 362 -24.08 25.95 -23.31
C LEU A 362 -23.58 24.65 -23.96
N VAL A 363 -24.12 23.50 -23.59
CA VAL A 363 -23.66 22.20 -24.14
C VAL A 363 -23.89 22.08 -25.64
N ARG A 364 -24.99 22.63 -26.17
CA ARG A 364 -25.22 22.69 -27.62
C ARG A 364 -24.22 23.60 -28.32
N SER A 365 -23.90 24.76 -27.74
CA SER A 365 -22.88 25.66 -28.28
C SER A 365 -21.51 25.00 -28.28
N LEU A 366 -21.14 24.28 -27.21
CA LEU A 366 -19.88 23.54 -27.13
C LEU A 366 -19.82 22.46 -28.21
N TRP A 367 -20.92 21.73 -28.40
CA TRP A 367 -21.00 20.71 -29.45
C TRP A 367 -20.79 21.31 -30.85
N ILE A 368 -21.48 22.41 -31.17
CA ILE A 368 -21.37 23.06 -32.49
C ILE A 368 -19.95 23.58 -32.76
N ASN A 369 -19.31 24.14 -31.74
CA ASN A 369 -18.01 24.80 -31.91
C ASN A 369 -16.83 23.83 -31.86
N HIS A 370 -16.95 22.72 -31.12
CA HIS A 370 -15.80 21.88 -30.75
C HIS A 370 -16.11 20.37 -30.67
N GLY A 371 -17.37 19.96 -30.84
CA GLY A 371 -17.82 18.58 -30.57
C GLY A 371 -17.16 17.52 -31.45
N ASP A 372 -16.74 17.89 -32.66
CA ASP A 372 -16.11 16.98 -33.62
C ASP A 372 -14.56 17.01 -33.56
N GLU A 373 -13.97 17.99 -32.86
CA GLU A 373 -12.53 18.28 -32.91
C GLU A 373 -11.73 17.68 -31.73
N ASP A 374 -12.29 17.67 -30.52
CA ASP A 374 -11.60 17.23 -29.31
C ASP A 374 -12.48 16.31 -28.45
N GLN A 375 -12.02 15.08 -28.25
CA GLN A 375 -12.68 14.06 -27.41
C GLN A 375 -13.00 14.56 -25.99
N ARG A 376 -12.13 15.38 -25.44
CA ARG A 376 -12.28 15.91 -24.08
C ARG A 376 -13.45 16.87 -23.98
N VAL A 377 -13.75 17.63 -25.04
CA VAL A 377 -14.93 18.49 -25.06
C VAL A 377 -16.21 17.66 -25.02
N THR A 378 -16.25 16.53 -25.73
CA THR A 378 -17.40 15.62 -25.67
C THR A 378 -17.54 14.96 -24.29
N HIS A 379 -16.44 14.62 -23.62
CA HIS A 379 -16.47 14.21 -22.21
C HIS A 379 -17.06 15.32 -21.30
N LEU A 380 -16.64 16.57 -21.50
CA LEU A 380 -17.16 17.72 -20.75
C LEU A 380 -18.66 17.90 -20.96
N ILE A 381 -19.12 17.83 -22.20
CA ILE A 381 -20.55 17.92 -22.57
C ILE A 381 -21.34 16.84 -21.84
N CYS A 382 -20.92 15.57 -21.95
CA CYS A 382 -21.59 14.46 -21.26
C CYS A 382 -21.61 14.66 -19.74
N ASN A 383 -20.52 15.11 -19.13
CA ASN A 383 -20.46 15.38 -17.69
C ASN A 383 -21.45 16.48 -17.28
N ILE A 384 -21.47 17.62 -17.98
CA ILE A 384 -22.42 18.72 -17.70
C ILE A 384 -23.86 18.22 -17.89
N CYS A 385 -24.13 17.43 -18.93
CA CYS A 385 -25.47 16.88 -19.14
C CYS A 385 -25.93 15.96 -18.02
N MET A 386 -25.06 15.11 -17.47
CA MET A 386 -25.40 14.25 -16.33
C MET A 386 -25.66 15.05 -15.06
N ASP A 387 -24.74 15.97 -14.76
CA ASP A 387 -24.72 16.72 -13.50
C ASP A 387 -25.85 17.75 -13.40
N TYR A 388 -26.28 18.30 -14.54
CA TYR A 388 -27.38 19.28 -14.64
C TYR A 388 -28.67 18.68 -15.24
N GLU A 389 -28.76 17.34 -15.32
CA GLU A 389 -29.95 16.60 -15.74
C GLU A 389 -30.50 17.02 -17.12
N ILE A 390 -29.61 17.17 -18.09
CA ILE A 390 -29.94 17.56 -19.47
C ILE A 390 -30.09 16.31 -20.32
N TYR A 391 -31.33 15.97 -20.69
CA TYR A 391 -31.66 14.75 -21.45
C TYR A 391 -32.08 15.05 -22.90
N ASP A 392 -31.30 15.87 -23.60
CA ASP A 392 -31.47 16.17 -25.02
C ASP A 392 -31.05 14.96 -25.88
N GLN A 393 -32.02 14.13 -26.29
CA GLN A 393 -31.79 12.86 -26.99
C GLN A 393 -30.88 12.99 -28.24
N PRO A 394 -31.13 13.91 -29.19
CA PRO A 394 -30.25 14.11 -30.35
C PRO A 394 -28.80 14.44 -29.99
N LEU A 395 -28.58 15.24 -28.93
CA LEU A 395 -27.25 15.58 -28.47
C LEU A 395 -26.55 14.35 -27.89
N TRP A 396 -27.23 13.61 -27.02
CA TRP A 396 -26.70 12.37 -26.44
C TRP A 396 -26.33 11.33 -27.50
N GLU A 397 -27.19 11.10 -28.49
CA GLU A 397 -26.90 10.16 -29.58
C GLU A 397 -25.63 10.55 -30.34
N LYS A 398 -25.47 11.85 -30.68
CA LYS A 398 -24.25 12.36 -31.33
C LYS A 398 -23.01 12.19 -30.46
N CYS A 399 -23.09 12.57 -29.18
CA CYS A 399 -21.96 12.43 -28.27
C CYS A 399 -21.53 10.97 -28.10
N LEU A 400 -22.48 10.05 -27.94
CA LEU A 400 -22.17 8.63 -27.74
C LEU A 400 -21.54 7.99 -28.97
N LEU A 401 -22.09 8.27 -30.17
CA LEU A 401 -21.52 7.78 -31.42
C LEU A 401 -20.11 8.35 -31.66
N GLN A 402 -19.89 9.62 -31.33
CA GLN A 402 -18.58 10.23 -31.48
C GLN A 402 -17.55 9.67 -30.48
N LEU A 403 -17.95 9.45 -29.21
CA LEU A 403 -17.10 8.80 -28.22
C LEU A 403 -16.75 7.35 -28.60
N GLN A 404 -17.69 6.64 -29.23
CA GLN A 404 -17.47 5.32 -29.80
C GLN A 404 -16.46 5.37 -30.96
N ASN A 405 -16.57 6.36 -31.86
CA ASN A 405 -15.61 6.56 -32.96
C ASN A 405 -14.19 6.84 -32.46
N TRP A 406 -14.04 7.52 -31.32
CA TRP A 406 -12.75 7.74 -30.65
C TRP A 406 -12.30 6.59 -29.74
N GLU A 407 -13.03 5.49 -29.71
CA GLU A 407 -12.73 4.31 -28.89
C GLU A 407 -12.61 4.63 -27.38
N SER A 408 -13.43 5.57 -26.90
CA SER A 408 -13.47 6.09 -25.52
C SER A 408 -14.11 5.10 -24.54
N TYR A 409 -13.85 3.80 -24.71
CA TYR A 409 -14.60 2.73 -24.05
C TYR A 409 -14.51 2.78 -22.52
N GLU A 410 -13.37 3.19 -21.96
CA GLU A 410 -13.19 3.36 -20.51
C GLU A 410 -14.14 4.39 -19.92
N TYR A 411 -14.32 5.53 -20.61
CA TYR A 411 -15.26 6.57 -20.20
C TYR A 411 -16.71 6.15 -20.44
N LEU A 412 -16.99 5.56 -21.60
CA LEU A 412 -18.32 5.07 -21.96
C LEU A 412 -18.80 3.98 -20.98
N LEU A 413 -17.91 3.12 -20.48
CA LEU A 413 -18.23 2.10 -19.49
C LEU A 413 -18.86 2.71 -18.23
N CYS A 414 -18.33 3.85 -17.76
CA CYS A 414 -18.90 4.59 -16.63
C CYS A 414 -20.23 5.27 -16.96
N LEU A 415 -20.48 5.62 -18.23
CA LEU A 415 -21.71 6.28 -18.67
C LEU A 415 -22.89 5.33 -18.83
N LEU A 416 -22.65 4.06 -19.20
CA LEU A 416 -23.71 3.11 -19.57
C LEU A 416 -24.78 2.94 -18.48
N GLU A 417 -24.37 2.88 -17.21
CA GLU A 417 -25.29 2.75 -16.08
C GLU A 417 -26.18 3.99 -15.92
N HIS A 418 -25.60 5.19 -16.00
CA HIS A 418 -26.36 6.43 -15.91
C HIS A 418 -27.38 6.54 -17.04
N ILE A 419 -26.95 6.32 -18.29
CA ILE A 419 -27.80 6.46 -19.47
C ILE A 419 -28.98 5.49 -19.41
N SER A 420 -28.73 4.26 -19.00
CA SER A 420 -29.77 3.22 -18.95
C SER A 420 -30.73 3.40 -17.78
N SER A 421 -30.35 4.17 -16.75
CA SER A 421 -31.22 4.49 -15.62
C SER A 421 -32.26 5.58 -15.92
N LYS A 422 -32.09 6.35 -17.01
CA LYS A 422 -32.95 7.48 -17.37
C LYS A 422 -33.87 7.10 -18.52
N SER A 423 -35.18 7.19 -18.31
CA SER A 423 -36.21 6.77 -19.28
C SER A 423 -36.13 7.49 -20.63
N GLU A 424 -35.68 8.73 -20.62
CA GLU A 424 -35.54 9.60 -21.78
C GLU A 424 -34.38 9.12 -22.66
N LEU A 425 -33.30 8.64 -22.07
CA LEU A 425 -32.12 8.20 -22.81
C LEU A 425 -32.12 6.70 -23.11
N SER A 426 -32.83 5.89 -22.34
CA SER A 426 -32.87 4.44 -22.52
C SER A 426 -33.49 4.00 -23.86
N GLN A 427 -34.12 4.91 -24.59
CA GLN A 427 -34.79 4.67 -25.88
C GLN A 427 -33.91 4.99 -27.09
N LEU A 428 -32.67 5.42 -26.89
CA LEU A 428 -31.76 5.79 -27.98
C LEU A 428 -31.40 4.58 -28.84
N SER A 429 -31.56 4.72 -30.17
CA SER A 429 -31.32 3.66 -31.15
C SER A 429 -29.87 3.17 -31.22
N CYS A 430 -28.91 4.01 -30.87
CA CYS A 430 -27.49 3.66 -30.89
C CYS A 430 -27.06 2.76 -29.70
N LEU A 431 -27.85 2.69 -28.63
CA LEU A 431 -27.43 2.05 -27.39
C LEU A 431 -27.08 0.57 -27.52
N PRO A 432 -27.84 -0.29 -28.21
CA PRO A 432 -27.46 -1.70 -28.37
C PRO A 432 -26.09 -1.87 -29.02
N SER A 433 -25.76 -1.02 -30.01
CA SER A 433 -24.44 -1.02 -30.65
C SER A 433 -23.35 -0.57 -29.67
N ILE A 434 -23.58 0.52 -28.94
CA ILE A 434 -22.63 1.06 -27.97
C ILE A 434 -22.38 0.05 -26.84
N TRP A 435 -23.42 -0.56 -26.29
CA TRP A 435 -23.31 -1.59 -25.26
C TRP A 435 -22.42 -2.75 -25.71
N ASN A 436 -22.64 -3.25 -26.93
CA ASN A 436 -21.80 -4.32 -27.50
C ASN A 436 -20.34 -3.88 -27.65
N GLU A 437 -20.09 -2.75 -28.30
CA GLU A 437 -18.72 -2.29 -28.57
C GLU A 437 -17.98 -1.92 -27.28
N VAL A 438 -18.61 -1.22 -26.34
CA VAL A 438 -18.00 -0.81 -25.07
C VAL A 438 -17.65 -2.02 -24.21
N LEU A 439 -18.57 -2.97 -24.04
CA LEU A 439 -18.31 -4.15 -23.21
C LEU A 439 -17.24 -5.06 -23.86
N LEU A 440 -17.35 -5.34 -25.17
CA LEU A 440 -16.37 -6.20 -25.86
C LEU A 440 -14.96 -5.59 -25.91
N ASN A 441 -14.85 -4.30 -26.23
CA ASN A 441 -13.54 -3.64 -26.30
C ASN A 441 -12.93 -3.40 -24.92
N SER A 442 -13.75 -3.11 -23.90
CA SER A 442 -13.28 -3.06 -22.51
C SER A 442 -12.75 -4.43 -22.06
N LEU A 443 -13.45 -5.52 -22.41
CA LEU A 443 -12.99 -6.88 -22.18
C LEU A 443 -11.64 -7.15 -22.88
N LEU A 444 -11.51 -6.83 -24.17
CA LEU A 444 -10.27 -7.03 -24.95
C LEU A 444 -9.04 -6.34 -24.34
N LYS A 445 -9.24 -5.21 -23.67
CA LYS A 445 -8.19 -4.43 -23.00
C LYS A 445 -7.87 -4.92 -21.58
N LEU A 446 -8.66 -5.82 -21.00
CA LEU A 446 -8.40 -6.35 -19.66
C LEU A 446 -7.06 -7.08 -19.55
N ASN A 447 -6.53 -7.06 -18.33
CA ASN A 447 -5.34 -7.78 -17.91
C ASN A 447 -5.59 -8.37 -16.51
N HIS A 448 -4.77 -9.33 -16.08
CA HIS A 448 -4.93 -10.03 -14.78
C HIS A 448 -4.98 -9.10 -13.56
N LYS A 449 -4.37 -7.91 -13.64
CA LYS A 449 -4.34 -6.92 -12.55
C LYS A 449 -5.63 -6.09 -12.40
N ASN A 450 -6.53 -6.12 -13.38
CA ASN A 450 -7.69 -5.22 -13.43
C ASN A 450 -8.98 -5.94 -13.01
N THR A 451 -8.98 -6.54 -11.82
CA THR A 451 -10.14 -7.28 -11.28
C THR A 451 -11.37 -6.39 -11.17
N ASP A 452 -11.23 -5.14 -10.72
CA ASP A 452 -12.36 -4.24 -10.49
C ASP A 452 -13.06 -3.86 -11.80
N ALA A 453 -12.29 -3.65 -12.86
CA ALA A 453 -12.83 -3.39 -14.20
C ALA A 453 -13.60 -4.61 -14.74
N PHE A 454 -13.08 -5.82 -14.48
CA PHE A 454 -13.79 -7.05 -14.83
C PHE A 454 -15.13 -7.15 -14.08
N GLU A 455 -15.14 -6.89 -12.77
CA GLU A 455 -16.38 -6.89 -11.98
C GLU A 455 -17.41 -5.85 -12.46
N GLN A 456 -16.95 -4.65 -12.81
CA GLN A 456 -17.80 -3.61 -13.38
C GLN A 456 -18.44 -4.08 -14.70
N ILE A 457 -17.67 -4.73 -15.58
CA ILE A 457 -18.20 -5.27 -16.84
C ILE A 457 -19.25 -6.35 -16.59
N ILE A 458 -19.01 -7.26 -15.65
CA ILE A 458 -19.99 -8.30 -15.28
C ILE A 458 -21.27 -7.68 -14.73
N ALA A 459 -21.15 -6.69 -13.83
CA ALA A 459 -22.29 -5.96 -13.29
C ALA A 459 -23.11 -5.28 -14.39
N LEU A 460 -22.44 -4.67 -15.37
CA LEU A 460 -23.10 -4.03 -16.50
C LEU A 460 -23.79 -5.05 -17.42
N ILE A 461 -23.17 -6.22 -17.70
CA ILE A 461 -23.83 -7.30 -18.46
C ILE A 461 -25.15 -7.70 -17.80
N HIS A 462 -25.18 -7.85 -16.47
CA HIS A 462 -26.40 -8.16 -15.72
C HIS A 462 -27.45 -7.03 -15.75
N LYS A 463 -27.01 -5.78 -15.81
CA LYS A 463 -27.88 -4.59 -15.88
C LYS A 463 -28.27 -4.21 -17.31
N CYS A 464 -27.77 -4.89 -18.33
CA CYS A 464 -27.99 -4.53 -19.73
C CYS A 464 -29.48 -4.71 -20.11
N PRO A 465 -30.17 -3.64 -20.54
CA PRO A 465 -31.57 -3.76 -20.96
C PRO A 465 -31.72 -4.40 -22.35
N PHE A 466 -30.62 -4.56 -23.11
CA PHE A 466 -30.60 -5.03 -24.50
C PHE A 466 -30.07 -6.46 -24.65
N VAL A 467 -30.31 -7.34 -23.67
CA VAL A 467 -29.81 -8.74 -23.66
C VAL A 467 -30.03 -9.48 -25.00
N PRO A 468 -31.19 -9.39 -25.67
CA PRO A 468 -31.41 -10.10 -26.94
C PRO A 468 -30.53 -9.62 -28.10
N GLU A 469 -30.01 -8.39 -28.03
CA GLU A 469 -29.21 -7.74 -29.06
C GLU A 469 -27.72 -7.78 -28.75
N LEU A 470 -27.34 -8.36 -27.60
CA LEU A 470 -25.94 -8.63 -27.29
C LEU A 470 -25.39 -9.69 -28.25
N LYS A 471 -24.16 -9.46 -28.74
CA LYS A 471 -23.39 -10.40 -29.57
C LYS A 471 -22.84 -11.54 -28.69
N ILE A 472 -23.73 -12.33 -28.08
CA ILE A 472 -23.43 -13.34 -27.05
C ILE A 472 -22.31 -14.29 -27.50
N GLU A 473 -22.28 -14.70 -28.76
CA GLU A 473 -21.26 -15.58 -29.32
C GLU A 473 -19.84 -15.03 -29.11
N LEU A 474 -19.63 -13.74 -29.36
CA LEU A 474 -18.33 -13.08 -29.19
C LEU A 474 -17.93 -13.01 -27.71
N PHE A 475 -18.87 -12.76 -26.80
CA PHE A 475 -18.62 -12.77 -25.37
C PHE A 475 -18.23 -14.18 -24.88
N VAL A 476 -18.96 -15.21 -25.32
CA VAL A 476 -18.67 -16.61 -24.99
C VAL A 476 -17.27 -17.00 -25.47
N GLU A 477 -16.92 -16.66 -26.70
CA GLU A 477 -15.58 -16.92 -27.24
C GLU A 477 -14.50 -16.17 -26.46
N TYR A 478 -14.72 -14.89 -26.15
CA TYR A 478 -13.76 -14.09 -25.41
C TYR A 478 -13.51 -14.65 -24.01
N PHE A 479 -14.57 -14.85 -23.21
CA PHE A 479 -14.45 -15.39 -21.85
C PHE A 479 -13.81 -16.78 -21.84
N ALA A 480 -14.16 -17.64 -22.80
CA ALA A 480 -13.53 -18.95 -22.93
C ALA A 480 -12.01 -18.85 -23.24
N ASN A 481 -11.62 -17.85 -24.01
CA ASN A 481 -10.22 -17.63 -24.39
C ASN A 481 -9.39 -16.92 -23.32
N ILE A 482 -9.99 -16.31 -22.28
CA ILE A 482 -9.25 -15.71 -21.15
C ILE A 482 -8.28 -16.72 -20.54
N TYR A 483 -8.74 -17.97 -20.36
CA TYR A 483 -7.91 -19.05 -19.79
C TYR A 483 -6.67 -19.38 -20.64
N ASN A 484 -6.78 -19.28 -21.97
CA ASN A 484 -5.68 -19.61 -22.89
C ASN A 484 -4.81 -18.39 -23.24
N ASN A 485 -5.13 -17.20 -22.73
CA ASN A 485 -4.51 -15.95 -23.15
C ASN A 485 -3.20 -15.70 -22.38
N VAL A 486 -2.12 -15.44 -23.12
CA VAL A 486 -0.77 -15.15 -22.56
C VAL A 486 -0.78 -13.96 -21.59
N LYS A 487 -1.70 -12.99 -21.76
CA LYS A 487 -1.88 -11.84 -20.84
C LYS A 487 -2.34 -12.26 -19.43
N PHE A 488 -3.04 -13.39 -19.36
CA PHE A 488 -3.57 -13.99 -18.14
C PHE A 488 -2.87 -15.34 -17.97
N SER A 489 -1.53 -15.33 -17.87
CA SER A 489 -0.72 -16.53 -17.61
C SER A 489 -1.40 -17.44 -16.58
N ASN A 490 -1.32 -18.77 -16.75
CA ASN A 490 -2.00 -19.85 -15.97
C ASN A 490 -2.00 -19.62 -14.45
N SER A 491 -2.78 -18.66 -14.01
CA SER A 491 -2.90 -18.16 -12.66
C SER A 491 -4.27 -18.59 -12.16
N LYS A 492 -4.41 -18.65 -10.84
CA LYS A 492 -5.69 -18.93 -10.20
C LYS A 492 -6.80 -18.00 -10.70
N GLU A 493 -6.47 -16.75 -11.01
CA GLU A 493 -7.41 -15.72 -11.44
C GLU A 493 -7.96 -15.98 -12.86
N SER A 494 -7.18 -16.54 -13.77
CA SER A 494 -7.55 -16.68 -15.19
C SER A 494 -8.78 -17.58 -15.40
N TYR A 495 -8.81 -18.76 -14.76
CA TYR A 495 -9.95 -19.68 -14.90
C TYR A 495 -11.16 -19.21 -14.09
N LEU A 496 -10.95 -18.55 -12.95
CA LEU A 496 -12.03 -17.96 -12.14
C LEU A 496 -12.75 -16.86 -12.93
N MET A 497 -11.99 -15.94 -13.57
CA MET A 497 -12.56 -14.91 -14.44
C MET A 497 -13.28 -15.51 -15.64
N ALA A 498 -12.70 -16.52 -16.32
CA ALA A 498 -13.33 -17.17 -17.47
C ALA A 498 -14.69 -17.78 -17.11
N ILE A 499 -14.74 -18.57 -16.04
CA ILE A 499 -15.99 -19.22 -15.60
C ILE A 499 -17.00 -18.18 -15.07
N ARG A 500 -16.54 -17.17 -14.33
CA ARG A 500 -17.40 -16.07 -13.85
C ARG A 500 -18.02 -15.30 -15.01
N GLY A 501 -17.23 -14.96 -16.03
CA GLY A 501 -17.71 -14.30 -17.24
C GLY A 501 -18.73 -15.12 -18.03
N LEU A 502 -18.46 -16.41 -18.22
CA LEU A 502 -19.42 -17.32 -18.86
C LEU A 502 -20.71 -17.46 -18.05
N SER A 503 -20.62 -17.44 -16.71
CA SER A 503 -21.80 -17.49 -15.84
C SER A 503 -22.63 -16.20 -15.83
N ALA A 504 -22.08 -15.08 -16.29
CA ALA A 504 -22.86 -13.85 -16.43
C ALA A 504 -23.84 -13.92 -17.62
N LEU A 505 -23.56 -14.79 -18.60
CA LEU A 505 -24.33 -14.91 -19.83
C LEU A 505 -25.48 -15.92 -19.67
N SER A 506 -26.65 -15.55 -20.19
CA SER A 506 -27.85 -16.41 -20.22
C SER A 506 -27.97 -17.11 -21.59
N SER A 507 -27.06 -18.04 -21.90
CA SER A 507 -27.05 -18.73 -23.19
C SER A 507 -26.66 -20.21 -23.09
N PRO A 508 -27.29 -21.11 -23.86
CA PRO A 508 -26.91 -22.53 -23.88
C PRO A 508 -25.50 -22.77 -24.46
N LEU A 509 -24.95 -21.81 -25.21
CA LEU A 509 -23.61 -21.90 -25.81
C LEU A 509 -22.49 -22.00 -24.77
N ILE A 510 -22.73 -21.53 -23.54
CA ILE A 510 -21.74 -21.56 -22.45
C ILE A 510 -21.39 -23.00 -22.04
N VAL A 511 -22.34 -23.95 -22.15
CA VAL A 511 -22.18 -25.32 -21.61
C VAL A 511 -20.97 -26.01 -22.21
N ASN A 512 -20.83 -25.98 -23.54
CA ASN A 512 -19.73 -26.65 -24.24
C ASN A 512 -18.37 -26.03 -23.90
N LYS A 513 -18.31 -24.70 -23.79
CA LYS A 513 -17.07 -23.99 -23.46
C LYS A 513 -16.65 -24.19 -22.01
N ILE A 514 -17.60 -24.18 -21.08
CA ILE A 514 -17.35 -24.50 -19.68
C ILE A 514 -16.81 -25.93 -19.55
N GLN A 515 -17.44 -26.90 -20.20
CA GLN A 515 -16.95 -28.29 -20.19
C GLN A 515 -15.51 -28.42 -20.74
N GLN A 516 -15.16 -27.66 -21.79
CA GLN A 516 -13.80 -27.61 -22.30
C GLN A 516 -12.81 -27.09 -21.25
N ILE A 517 -13.14 -25.98 -20.55
CA ILE A 517 -12.28 -25.43 -19.49
C ILE A 517 -12.15 -26.44 -18.34
N LEU A 518 -13.28 -26.96 -17.84
CA LEU A 518 -13.31 -27.92 -16.73
C LEU A 518 -12.53 -29.21 -17.03
N SER A 519 -12.38 -29.61 -18.30
CA SER A 519 -11.62 -30.80 -18.67
C SER A 519 -10.12 -30.70 -18.40
N VAL A 520 -9.58 -29.48 -18.30
CA VAL A 520 -8.14 -29.20 -18.12
C VAL A 520 -7.80 -28.88 -16.66
N LEU A 521 -8.79 -28.53 -15.84
CA LEU A 521 -8.57 -28.08 -14.45
C LEU A 521 -8.19 -29.22 -13.51
N LYS A 522 -7.34 -28.89 -12.52
CA LYS A 522 -6.96 -29.77 -11.42
C LYS A 522 -8.01 -29.77 -10.30
N THR A 523 -7.95 -30.76 -9.42
CA THR A 523 -8.91 -30.88 -8.31
C THR A 523 -8.89 -29.70 -7.34
N THR A 524 -7.72 -29.09 -7.11
CA THR A 524 -7.59 -27.88 -6.26
C THR A 524 -8.33 -26.68 -6.88
N GLU A 525 -8.27 -26.54 -8.20
CA GLU A 525 -8.91 -25.45 -8.95
C GLU A 525 -10.45 -25.63 -9.01
N LEU A 526 -10.92 -26.88 -9.06
CA LEU A 526 -12.34 -27.20 -8.92
C LEU A 526 -12.88 -26.85 -7.52
N SER A 527 -12.08 -27.04 -6.48
CA SER A 527 -12.44 -26.60 -5.13
C SER A 527 -12.55 -25.07 -5.05
N ASP A 528 -11.58 -24.37 -5.63
CA ASP A 528 -11.58 -22.90 -5.69
C ASP A 528 -12.82 -22.36 -6.43
N LEU A 529 -13.26 -23.02 -7.50
CA LEU A 529 -14.50 -22.66 -8.23
C LEU A 529 -15.76 -22.88 -7.38
N LEU A 530 -15.82 -23.96 -6.60
CA LEU A 530 -16.95 -24.19 -5.68
C LEU A 530 -16.96 -23.18 -4.54
N ASP A 531 -15.79 -22.76 -4.06
CA ASP A 531 -15.65 -21.69 -3.08
C ASP A 531 -16.12 -20.34 -3.63
N LEU A 532 -15.80 -20.05 -4.90
CA LEU A 532 -16.27 -18.84 -5.59
C LEU A 532 -17.79 -18.84 -5.79
N LEU A 533 -18.37 -19.96 -6.26
CA LEU A 533 -19.80 -20.07 -6.55
C LEU A 533 -20.66 -20.07 -5.29
N PHE A 534 -20.10 -20.45 -4.15
CA PHE A 534 -20.82 -20.61 -2.90
C PHE A 534 -20.01 -20.08 -1.73
N PRO A 535 -19.84 -18.75 -1.64
CA PRO A 535 -19.08 -18.16 -0.56
C PRO A 535 -19.80 -18.32 0.79
N GLU A 536 -19.05 -18.12 1.87
CA GLU A 536 -19.62 -18.05 3.22
C GLU A 536 -20.56 -16.84 3.34
N ARG A 537 -21.55 -16.90 4.24
CA ARG A 537 -22.63 -15.91 4.39
C ARG A 537 -22.17 -14.47 4.67
N ASP A 538 -20.86 -14.24 4.83
CA ASP A 538 -20.25 -12.94 5.14
C ASP A 538 -19.42 -12.35 3.97
N SER A 539 -19.46 -12.92 2.76
CA SER A 539 -18.78 -12.29 1.60
C SER A 539 -19.72 -11.37 0.82
N ASP A 540 -19.30 -10.13 0.56
CA ASP A 540 -20.01 -9.14 -0.27
C ASP A 540 -20.06 -9.49 -1.78
N ASN A 541 -19.96 -10.76 -2.17
CA ASN A 541 -20.00 -11.20 -3.58
C ASN A 541 -21.44 -11.31 -4.13
N TRP A 542 -22.23 -10.24 -3.98
CA TRP A 542 -23.64 -10.15 -4.41
C TRP A 542 -23.85 -10.39 -5.91
N LEU A 543 -22.82 -10.20 -6.74
CA LEU A 543 -22.88 -10.40 -8.19
C LEU A 543 -23.16 -11.85 -8.61
N PHE A 544 -22.71 -12.85 -7.83
CA PHE A 544 -22.98 -14.25 -8.15
C PHE A 544 -24.41 -14.68 -7.82
N ASP A 545 -25.04 -14.04 -6.84
CA ASP A 545 -26.45 -14.30 -6.51
C ASP A 545 -27.40 -13.84 -7.62
N MET A 546 -26.94 -12.94 -8.49
CA MET A 546 -27.73 -12.37 -9.58
C MET A 546 -27.62 -13.14 -10.91
N SER A 547 -26.77 -14.17 -11.01
CA SER A 547 -26.55 -14.85 -12.30
C SER A 547 -27.53 -15.98 -12.59
N VAL A 548 -28.26 -15.86 -13.71
CA VAL A 548 -29.27 -16.84 -14.15
C VAL A 548 -28.66 -18.21 -14.43
N SER A 549 -27.38 -18.28 -14.84
CA SER A 549 -26.71 -19.53 -15.19
C SER A 549 -25.85 -20.13 -14.06
N ARG A 550 -25.88 -19.57 -12.83
CA ARG A 550 -25.17 -20.14 -11.66
C ARG A 550 -25.42 -21.64 -11.50
N ASN A 551 -26.69 -22.05 -11.52
CA ASN A 551 -27.10 -23.44 -11.35
C ASN A 551 -26.59 -24.33 -12.49
N VAL A 552 -26.55 -23.80 -13.72
CA VAL A 552 -26.01 -24.52 -14.87
C VAL A 552 -24.52 -24.76 -14.67
N VAL A 553 -23.77 -23.73 -14.28
CA VAL A 553 -22.32 -23.84 -14.06
C VAL A 553 -22.01 -24.76 -12.86
N SER A 554 -22.71 -24.62 -11.75
CA SER A 554 -22.52 -25.47 -10.57
C SER A 554 -22.78 -26.93 -10.89
N ASN A 555 -23.86 -27.23 -11.63
CA ASN A 555 -24.21 -28.60 -12.01
C ASN A 555 -23.16 -29.22 -12.93
N LEU A 556 -22.55 -28.43 -13.83
CA LEU A 556 -21.46 -28.90 -14.69
C LEU A 556 -20.19 -29.22 -13.89
N ILE A 557 -19.84 -28.40 -12.89
CA ILE A 557 -18.69 -28.65 -12.01
C ILE A 557 -18.93 -29.91 -11.17
N LEU A 558 -20.11 -30.02 -10.53
CA LEU A 558 -20.45 -31.17 -9.69
C LEU A 558 -20.50 -32.47 -10.50
N ARG A 559 -21.09 -32.43 -11.71
CA ARG A 559 -21.09 -33.58 -12.62
C ARG A 559 -19.67 -33.99 -13.02
N LYS A 560 -18.76 -33.04 -13.27
CA LYS A 560 -17.35 -33.32 -13.56
C LYS A 560 -16.63 -33.98 -12.40
N ILE A 561 -16.84 -33.50 -11.17
CA ILE A 561 -16.25 -34.08 -9.95
C ILE A 561 -16.70 -35.53 -9.77
N LEU A 562 -17.99 -35.81 -10.03
CA LEU A 562 -18.56 -37.16 -9.95
C LEU A 562 -18.07 -38.09 -11.07
N SER A 563 -18.12 -37.64 -12.34
CA SER A 563 -17.74 -38.46 -13.49
C SER A 563 -16.28 -38.92 -13.46
N ASP A 564 -15.39 -38.05 -12.99
CA ASP A 564 -13.95 -38.30 -12.95
C ASP A 564 -13.49 -38.95 -11.64
N LYS A 565 -14.43 -39.25 -10.73
CA LYS A 565 -14.15 -39.79 -9.38
C LYS A 565 -13.22 -38.90 -8.53
N LEU A 566 -13.25 -37.59 -8.76
CA LEU A 566 -12.44 -36.60 -8.03
C LEU A 566 -13.02 -36.30 -6.65
N TYR A 567 -14.25 -36.72 -6.35
CA TYR A 567 -14.92 -36.57 -5.06
C TYR A 567 -14.12 -37.15 -3.88
N LYS A 568 -13.19 -38.09 -4.12
CA LYS A 568 -12.28 -38.64 -3.10
C LYS A 568 -11.47 -37.55 -2.39
N ASN A 569 -11.08 -36.51 -3.11
CA ASN A 569 -10.35 -35.37 -2.56
C ASN A 569 -11.26 -34.39 -1.80
N PHE A 570 -12.59 -34.54 -1.93
CA PHE A 570 -13.60 -33.70 -1.30
C PHE A 570 -14.29 -34.35 -0.09
N LEU A 571 -13.92 -35.58 0.30
CA LEU A 571 -14.56 -36.32 1.41
C LEU A 571 -14.46 -35.58 2.76
N ASN A 572 -13.36 -34.85 3.00
CA ASN A 572 -13.20 -33.99 4.19
C ASN A 572 -13.47 -32.50 3.88
N SER A 573 -14.01 -32.18 2.72
CA SER A 573 -14.27 -30.79 2.32
C SER A 573 -15.67 -30.34 2.75
N ARG A 574 -15.82 -29.03 2.94
CA ARG A 574 -17.14 -28.38 3.15
C ARG A 574 -18.13 -28.60 2.00
N HIS A 575 -17.65 -28.99 0.82
CA HIS A 575 -18.48 -29.19 -0.37
C HIS A 575 -19.08 -30.59 -0.47
N LEU A 576 -18.70 -31.54 0.40
CA LEU A 576 -19.19 -32.92 0.35
C LEU A 576 -20.71 -32.99 0.38
N GLN A 577 -21.34 -32.28 1.31
CA GLN A 577 -22.81 -32.27 1.44
C GLN A 577 -23.49 -31.82 0.14
N ARG A 578 -22.89 -30.87 -0.61
CA ARG A 578 -23.42 -30.38 -1.88
C ARG A 578 -23.25 -31.38 -3.02
N ILE A 579 -22.07 -32.01 -3.09
CA ILE A 579 -21.79 -33.08 -4.06
C ILE A 579 -22.78 -34.24 -3.83
N ALA A 580 -23.01 -34.59 -2.57
CA ALA A 580 -23.98 -35.60 -2.18
C ALA A 580 -25.41 -35.23 -2.57
N THR A 581 -25.88 -34.02 -2.22
CA THR A 581 -27.23 -33.55 -2.61
C THR A 581 -27.43 -33.67 -4.12
N PHE A 582 -26.46 -33.21 -4.92
CA PHE A 582 -26.54 -33.26 -6.37
C PHE A 582 -26.59 -34.71 -6.91
N ALA A 583 -25.77 -35.61 -6.37
CA ALA A 583 -25.77 -37.03 -6.74
C ALA A 583 -27.11 -37.71 -6.39
N ILE A 584 -27.73 -37.34 -5.27
CA ILE A 584 -29.03 -37.84 -4.81
C ILE A 584 -30.14 -37.35 -5.73
N GLU A 585 -30.22 -36.04 -5.97
CA GLU A 585 -31.27 -35.40 -6.77
C GLU A 585 -31.29 -35.90 -8.23
N ASN A 586 -30.12 -36.11 -8.82
CA ASN A 586 -30.00 -36.58 -10.19
C ASN A 586 -29.95 -38.12 -10.30
N GLN A 587 -29.89 -38.84 -9.18
CA GLN A 587 -29.73 -40.31 -9.12
C GLN A 587 -28.51 -40.83 -9.89
N GLU A 588 -27.45 -40.02 -9.98
CA GLU A 588 -26.22 -40.33 -10.72
C GLU A 588 -25.05 -40.45 -9.71
N PHE A 589 -24.22 -41.49 -9.86
CA PHE A 589 -22.95 -41.70 -9.11
C PHE A 589 -23.04 -41.83 -7.57
N PHE A 590 -24.25 -41.76 -6.97
CA PHE A 590 -24.42 -41.82 -5.51
C PHE A 590 -23.98 -43.15 -4.88
N SER A 591 -24.23 -44.28 -5.55
CA SER A 591 -23.80 -45.61 -5.08
C SER A 591 -22.27 -45.71 -5.01
N GLU A 592 -21.56 -45.22 -6.03
CA GLU A 592 -20.09 -45.19 -6.06
C GLU A 592 -19.52 -44.24 -4.99
N LEU A 593 -20.12 -43.05 -4.82
CA LEU A 593 -19.77 -42.09 -3.78
C LEU A 593 -19.90 -42.72 -2.38
N LEU A 594 -21.00 -43.45 -2.13
CA LEU A 594 -21.28 -44.07 -0.84
C LEU A 594 -20.30 -45.19 -0.50
N ILE A 595 -19.96 -46.03 -1.47
CA ILE A 595 -18.97 -47.11 -1.30
C ILE A 595 -17.60 -46.51 -0.96
N ASP A 596 -17.16 -45.52 -1.71
CA ASP A 596 -15.86 -44.88 -1.49
C ASP A 596 -15.81 -44.08 -0.17
N ALA A 597 -16.91 -43.42 0.22
CA ALA A 597 -17.02 -42.75 1.51
C ALA A 597 -16.92 -43.75 2.68
N ASN A 598 -17.60 -44.90 2.58
CA ASN A 598 -17.55 -45.94 3.60
C ASN A 598 -16.14 -46.55 3.75
N ASN A 599 -15.40 -46.65 2.64
CA ASN A 599 -14.01 -47.11 2.66
C ASN A 599 -13.05 -46.08 3.30
N PHE A 600 -13.42 -44.80 3.31
CA PHE A 600 -12.61 -43.71 3.86
C PHE A 600 -12.94 -43.45 5.34
N ASP A 601 -14.21 -43.20 5.67
CA ASP A 601 -14.71 -43.06 7.03
C ASP A 601 -16.19 -43.47 7.11
N ALA A 602 -16.49 -44.47 7.95
CA ALA A 602 -17.83 -44.99 8.18
C ALA A 602 -18.81 -43.91 8.69
N LYS A 603 -18.33 -42.87 9.40
CA LYS A 603 -19.19 -41.78 9.89
C LYS A 603 -19.70 -40.89 8.76
N ILE A 604 -18.86 -40.65 7.75
CA ILE A 604 -19.24 -39.85 6.58
C ILE A 604 -20.29 -40.61 5.77
N ALA A 605 -20.11 -41.93 5.58
CA ALA A 605 -21.11 -42.76 4.92
C ALA A 605 -22.46 -42.77 5.66
N GLU A 606 -22.46 -42.80 7.00
CA GLU A 606 -23.67 -42.68 7.82
C GLU A 606 -24.40 -41.35 7.60
N GLU A 607 -23.67 -40.24 7.56
CA GLU A 607 -24.23 -38.90 7.29
C GLU A 607 -24.85 -38.82 5.87
N LEU A 608 -24.19 -39.39 4.87
CA LEU A 608 -24.68 -39.44 3.48
C LEU A 608 -25.95 -40.29 3.34
N ILE A 609 -26.04 -41.42 4.06
CA ILE A 609 -27.25 -42.27 4.07
C ILE A 609 -28.42 -41.52 4.72
N PHE A 610 -28.16 -40.81 5.82
CA PHE A 610 -29.17 -39.97 6.45
C PHE A 610 -29.66 -38.88 5.50
N GLN A 611 -28.74 -38.24 4.76
CA GLN A 611 -29.08 -37.23 3.75
C GLN A 611 -29.91 -37.80 2.59
N TYR A 612 -29.59 -39.01 2.11
CA TYR A 612 -30.36 -39.71 1.08
C TYR A 612 -31.82 -39.92 1.50
N PHE A 613 -32.05 -40.45 2.70
CA PHE A 613 -33.41 -40.70 3.19
C PHE A 613 -34.16 -39.44 3.56
N LYS A 614 -33.46 -38.37 3.92
CA LYS A 614 -34.08 -37.05 4.07
C LYS A 614 -34.67 -36.53 2.76
N HIS A 615 -33.99 -36.76 1.62
CA HIS A 615 -34.50 -36.38 0.29
C HIS A 615 -35.49 -37.40 -0.30
N HIS A 616 -35.40 -38.68 0.07
CA HIS A 616 -36.27 -39.76 -0.40
C HIS A 616 -36.89 -40.55 0.77
N PRO A 617 -37.83 -39.95 1.53
CA PRO A 617 -38.43 -40.60 2.71
C PRO A 617 -39.22 -41.86 2.34
N GLU A 618 -39.77 -41.93 1.13
CA GLU A 618 -40.56 -43.08 0.67
C GLU A 618 -39.72 -44.37 0.54
N LYS A 619 -38.45 -44.24 0.13
CA LYS A 619 -37.52 -45.38 0.02
C LYS A 619 -37.11 -45.92 1.39
N LEU A 620 -37.07 -45.07 2.42
CA LEU A 620 -36.82 -45.50 3.80
C LEU A 620 -37.93 -46.43 4.30
N ILE A 621 -39.19 -46.10 3.98
CA ILE A 621 -40.38 -46.89 4.36
C ILE A 621 -40.36 -48.25 3.67
N GLU A 622 -39.97 -48.29 2.40
CA GLU A 622 -39.85 -49.54 1.62
C GLU A 622 -38.74 -50.47 2.17
N ILE A 623 -37.61 -49.89 2.58
CA ILE A 623 -36.50 -50.63 3.20
C ILE A 623 -36.87 -51.13 4.61
N LYS A 624 -37.52 -50.31 5.44
CA LYS A 624 -38.02 -50.75 6.76
C LYS A 624 -38.98 -51.94 6.65
N LYS A 625 -39.82 -51.96 5.61
CA LYS A 625 -40.74 -53.07 5.30
C LYS A 625 -40.03 -54.35 4.83
N THR A 626 -38.97 -54.23 4.04
CA THR A 626 -38.23 -55.39 3.51
C THR A 626 -37.28 -56.02 4.54
N VAL A 627 -36.75 -55.23 5.47
CA VAL A 627 -35.85 -55.71 6.54
C VAL A 627 -36.62 -56.11 7.82
N GLY A 628 -37.91 -55.80 7.92
CA GLY A 628 -38.78 -56.26 9.02
C GLY A 628 -38.73 -55.41 10.29
N TYR A 629 -38.46 -54.11 10.16
CA TYR A 629 -38.35 -53.16 11.27
C TYR A 629 -39.61 -52.30 11.46
N SER A 630 -39.87 -51.86 12.69
CA SER A 630 -41.01 -50.96 12.99
C SER A 630 -40.76 -49.52 12.53
N GLU A 631 -41.83 -48.77 12.23
CA GLU A 631 -41.74 -47.40 11.69
C GLU A 631 -41.00 -46.43 12.64
N ASP A 632 -40.93 -46.73 13.95
CA ASP A 632 -40.44 -45.84 15.02
C ASP A 632 -38.97 -46.05 15.44
N GLU A 633 -38.24 -47.04 14.91
CA GLU A 633 -36.83 -47.23 15.27
C GLU A 633 -35.88 -46.27 14.51
N GLU A 634 -35.01 -45.59 15.27
CA GLU A 634 -33.97 -44.70 14.75
C GLU A 634 -32.81 -45.52 14.16
N LEU A 635 -32.34 -45.14 12.96
CA LEU A 635 -31.14 -45.65 12.30
C LEU A 635 -29.89 -45.32 13.13
N LYS A 636 -29.62 -46.05 14.20
CA LYS A 636 -28.46 -45.85 15.08
C LYS A 636 -27.48 -47.03 15.09
N ASP A 637 -27.86 -48.15 14.47
CA ASP A 637 -27.09 -49.39 14.57
C ASP A 637 -26.20 -49.64 13.33
N LYS A 638 -24.91 -49.86 13.56
CA LYS A 638 -23.88 -50.02 12.50
C LYS A 638 -24.16 -51.20 11.56
N SER A 639 -24.84 -52.25 12.03
CA SER A 639 -25.20 -53.39 11.17
C SER A 639 -26.35 -53.07 10.22
N ILE A 640 -27.23 -52.15 10.59
CA ILE A 640 -28.36 -51.69 9.78
C ILE A 640 -27.84 -50.82 8.63
N LEU A 641 -26.89 -49.91 8.91
CA LEU A 641 -26.22 -49.11 7.88
C LEU A 641 -25.53 -49.97 6.82
N LEU A 642 -24.91 -51.10 7.21
CA LEU A 642 -24.25 -52.05 6.30
C LEU A 642 -25.24 -52.85 5.44
N GLN A 643 -26.38 -53.26 6.00
CA GLN A 643 -27.48 -53.91 5.26
C GLN A 643 -28.17 -52.92 4.32
N VAL A 644 -28.37 -51.68 4.76
CA VAL A 644 -28.91 -50.59 3.95
C VAL A 644 -27.95 -50.21 2.83
N LEU A 645 -26.63 -50.20 3.07
CA LEU A 645 -25.60 -50.04 2.04
C LEU A 645 -25.71 -51.11 0.95
N GLN A 646 -25.82 -52.39 1.34
CA GLN A 646 -26.00 -53.51 0.40
C GLN A 646 -27.28 -53.37 -0.42
N ILE A 647 -28.38 -52.94 0.20
CA ILE A 647 -29.67 -52.73 -0.47
C ILE A 647 -29.60 -51.52 -1.41
N ILE A 648 -29.05 -50.38 -0.97
CA ILE A 648 -28.88 -49.18 -1.81
C ILE A 648 -27.99 -49.48 -3.03
N THR A 649 -26.92 -50.27 -2.88
CA THR A 649 -26.08 -50.70 -4.01
C THR A 649 -26.73 -51.74 -4.94
N LEU A 650 -27.83 -52.36 -4.53
CA LEU A 650 -28.61 -53.31 -5.35
C LEU A 650 -29.81 -52.64 -6.06
N PHE A 651 -30.29 -51.50 -5.53
CA PHE A 651 -31.45 -50.76 -6.05
C PHE A 651 -31.09 -49.56 -6.94
N ILE A 652 -29.85 -49.09 -6.89
CA ILE A 652 -29.25 -48.07 -7.80
C ILE A 652 -28.31 -48.81 -8.75
#